data_AF-A0A1E1XI23-F1
#
_entry.id   AF-A0A1E1XI23-F1
#
_cell.length_a   1.000
_cell.length_b   1.000
_cell.length_c   1.000
_cell.angle_alpha   90.00
_cell.angle_beta   90.00
_cell.angle_gamma   90.00
#
_symmetry.space_group_name_H-M   'P 1'
#
loop_
_entity.id
_entity.type
_entity.pdbx_description
1 polymer ?
#
loop_
_entity_poly.entity_id
_entity_poly.type
_entity_poly.pdbx_seq_one_letter_code
_entity_poly.pdbx_strand_id
1 'polypeptide(L)'
;ISWLEFLLDDTLLEKHLSSENPHPSAFELVIQFLANATEPLQQGPNGGPTPPGNSLPGTANFDGAPNEPGDSSPEEDPGNRKTQPLKLLALKAAAFLGWDMDLLEKKLPLTMQQTLVAELEKAAGCCELNEEQKLSNPDAAFACMMKSRWVVNTLIRSSVPVKISKGVAVQLPGQVDPTVVTPETADAIRKKCSEEAEQAVAFLEKLLSRRTAGELSVRIPTLQSFSVVKAELVEPEHDWEKGVMASADDVGCQLSYELGAFLFYKENYRRAAELFETALSLHPKVSKKMICRLDLERLKGFCVACRPTAAKKSTSLLDKLKATLHGNCKAAVAILLEDNIKREISLWEREMAELYVLQNVAGTEVASHVLLCNAVRRVISGGLFVCGAQLNFASLNKGCIIFLNEALNVVFPTLNEKEIGFMKNFVGYVCNASTDVAKALSCSGVLHKYFPSEEVMPPADVPPKIPLERVSFAENAATKRGRMEQALVASHDPEEILSLIKMLQEASPPIRLASLNSHWQLTRSLREFHRGLPQQWQDRMFVILAKALELRSLKLYAPALQLFHAVELELRLPQWRRLTALLVAEMRHTEALQAADVLPLTANAQRRPTDVIQLARTSLLAYYADADKDYRPCQEMAELCCTLLLNLAEWDVFSEVGKPQQTSIGVFELSKALAAVCKDVCTNKMTRSIAQQLWDSVLSMLVASGGQQNRRPARGGPRDGSQRDAPSMPSLSRHTFHSFLQQLKDKLALTLLLSCLAKAYNILRDDSGSEVCLEYPQLWPTAITNPSNYCKSAVTDVFHATLQHCLATNSSHSGWVKVLADFSYSQGHHSAALKHYLTVLLMTTDYFTQPASASLVDDLMYKKMSHCCSKLQCHTQAALFCQLMEKPDYSAAFKALNERQCQDSCDSLYEHVFDATLLEFLVHLHTRRGELESRQKALHCMGLLELNASNNEEIQREAANVRRGRFLRVMARQYL
;
A
#
# COMPACT_ATOMS: atom_id res chain seq x y z
N ILE A 1 -5.88 70.03 -6.10
CA ILE A 1 -6.98 70.58 -5.28
C ILE A 1 -7.03 69.74 -4.01
N SER A 2 -6.74 70.33 -2.86
CA SER A 2 -6.88 69.66 -1.55
C SER A 2 -8.35 69.48 -1.18
N TRP A 3 -8.70 68.45 -0.40
CA TRP A 3 -10.08 68.22 0.01
C TRP A 3 -10.68 69.39 0.82
N LEU A 4 -9.82 70.15 1.53
CA LEU A 4 -10.22 71.36 2.27
C LEU A 4 -10.68 72.49 1.35
N GLU A 5 -10.16 72.58 0.12
CA GLU A 5 -10.53 73.66 -0.82
C GLU A 5 -12.01 73.57 -1.20
N PHE A 6 -12.58 72.35 -1.23
CA PHE A 6 -14.01 72.13 -1.50
C PHE A 6 -14.94 72.55 -0.35
N LEU A 7 -14.42 72.76 0.85
CA LEU A 7 -15.18 73.32 1.98
C LEU A 7 -15.22 74.85 1.97
N LEU A 8 -14.34 75.50 1.21
CA LEU A 8 -14.17 76.95 1.18
C LEU A 8 -14.89 77.62 -0.01
N ASP A 9 -15.09 76.90 -1.12
CA ASP A 9 -15.82 77.36 -2.31
C ASP A 9 -16.90 76.35 -2.73
N ASP A 10 -18.17 76.75 -2.54
CA ASP A 10 -19.36 75.94 -2.81
C ASP A 10 -19.50 75.55 -4.30
N THR A 11 -18.86 76.28 -5.21
CA THR A 11 -18.92 76.03 -6.67
C THR A 11 -17.75 75.20 -7.18
N LEU A 12 -16.72 74.99 -6.37
CA LEU A 12 -15.48 74.33 -6.78
C LEU A 12 -15.68 72.84 -7.06
N LEU A 13 -16.52 72.17 -6.26
CA LEU A 13 -16.80 70.74 -6.43
C LEU A 13 -17.50 70.48 -7.77
N GLU A 14 -18.51 71.28 -8.11
CA GLU A 14 -19.26 71.13 -9.36
C GLU A 14 -18.40 71.46 -10.59
N LYS A 15 -17.57 72.50 -10.53
CA LYS A 15 -16.60 72.85 -11.59
C LYS A 15 -15.53 71.79 -11.77
N HIS A 16 -15.00 71.25 -10.67
CA HIS A 16 -13.98 70.20 -10.70
C HIS A 16 -14.53 68.92 -11.34
N LEU A 17 -15.68 68.44 -10.86
CA LEU A 17 -16.31 67.21 -11.36
C LEU A 17 -16.77 67.32 -12.82
N SER A 18 -17.06 68.53 -13.30
CA SER A 18 -17.45 68.78 -14.70
C SER A 18 -16.27 68.86 -15.69
N SER A 19 -15.02 68.75 -15.22
CA SER A 19 -13.83 68.72 -16.09
C SER A 19 -13.68 67.38 -16.84
N GLU A 20 -12.94 67.36 -17.96
CA GLU A 20 -12.80 66.13 -18.78
C GLU A 20 -12.11 64.96 -18.05
N ASN A 21 -11.30 65.24 -17.02
CA ASN A 21 -10.64 64.22 -16.18
C ASN A 21 -10.38 64.77 -14.76
N PRO A 22 -11.37 64.76 -13.85
CA PRO A 22 -11.19 65.25 -12.49
C PRO A 22 -10.20 64.36 -11.72
N HIS A 23 -9.11 64.95 -11.23
CA HIS A 23 -8.19 64.32 -10.29
C HIS A 23 -8.12 65.12 -8.98
N PRO A 24 -8.50 64.54 -7.82
CA PRO A 24 -9.09 63.20 -7.63
C PRO A 24 -10.48 63.05 -8.27
N SER A 25 -10.82 61.82 -8.65
CA SER A 25 -12.10 61.45 -9.26
C SER A 25 -13.25 61.49 -8.25
N ALA A 26 -14.50 61.47 -8.72
CA ALA A 26 -15.68 61.56 -7.85
C ALA A 26 -15.74 60.48 -6.75
N PHE A 27 -15.35 59.22 -7.04
CA PHE A 27 -15.33 58.17 -6.01
C PHE A 27 -14.11 58.27 -5.07
N GLU A 28 -12.96 58.74 -5.55
CA GLU A 28 -11.80 59.05 -4.69
C GLU A 28 -12.12 60.20 -3.73
N LEU A 29 -12.88 61.19 -4.18
CA LEU A 29 -13.39 62.28 -3.33
C LEU A 29 -14.36 61.76 -2.28
N VAL A 30 -15.26 60.83 -2.61
CA VAL A 30 -16.12 60.16 -1.60
C VAL A 30 -15.27 59.45 -0.54
N ILE A 31 -14.23 58.72 -0.94
CA ILE A 31 -13.31 58.04 -0.01
C ILE A 31 -12.59 59.07 0.88
N GLN A 32 -12.05 60.13 0.29
CA GLN A 32 -11.34 61.18 1.03
C GLN A 32 -12.25 61.93 2.01
N PHE A 33 -13.46 62.31 1.60
CA PHE A 33 -14.41 63.00 2.47
C PHE A 33 -14.89 62.12 3.62
N LEU A 34 -15.20 60.84 3.35
CA LEU A 34 -15.66 59.92 4.40
C LEU A 34 -14.54 59.48 5.34
N ALA A 35 -13.32 59.24 4.83
CA ALA A 35 -12.16 58.90 5.67
C ALA A 35 -11.83 60.02 6.67
N ASN A 36 -11.84 61.27 6.21
CA ASN A 36 -11.57 62.42 7.06
C ASN A 36 -12.76 62.81 7.97
N ALA A 37 -13.96 62.27 7.70
CA ALA A 37 -15.13 62.46 8.55
C ALA A 37 -15.26 61.41 9.68
N THR A 38 -14.48 60.33 9.64
CA THR A 38 -14.51 59.23 10.62
C THR A 38 -13.28 59.15 11.52
N GLU A 39 -12.24 59.98 11.32
CA GLU A 39 -11.13 60.09 12.26
C GLU A 39 -11.55 60.76 13.58
N PRO A 40 -11.34 60.15 14.76
CA PRO A 40 -11.39 60.87 16.02
C PRO A 40 -10.15 61.79 16.12
N LEU A 41 -10.40 63.09 16.30
CA LEU A 41 -9.35 64.09 16.54
C LEU A 41 -8.48 63.66 17.73
N GLN A 42 -7.18 63.57 17.48
CA GLN A 42 -6.12 63.32 18.46
C GLN A 42 -6.28 64.20 19.71
N GLN A 43 -6.41 63.58 20.89
CA GLN A 43 -5.93 64.19 22.12
C GLN A 43 -4.41 64.36 21.99
N GLY A 44 -3.92 65.58 22.15
CA GLY A 44 -2.51 65.91 22.06
C GLY A 44 -1.65 65.17 23.11
N PRO A 45 -0.33 65.06 22.85
CA PRO A 45 0.58 64.24 23.64
C PRO A 45 0.94 64.93 24.95
N ASN A 46 0.32 64.52 26.04
CA ASN A 46 0.90 64.61 27.38
C ASN A 46 0.27 63.54 28.27
N GLY A 47 0.94 62.39 28.35
CA GLY A 47 0.51 61.25 29.16
C GLY A 47 1.24 59.98 28.76
N GLY A 48 2.58 60.02 28.76
CA GLY A 48 3.37 58.80 28.55
C GLY A 48 3.18 57.82 29.73
N PRO A 49 3.15 56.50 29.49
CA PRO A 49 3.38 55.53 30.54
C PRO A 49 4.90 55.31 30.68
N THR A 50 5.48 55.77 31.80
CA THR A 50 6.80 55.33 32.26
C THR A 50 6.77 53.85 32.68
N PRO A 51 7.84 53.07 32.41
CA PRO A 51 7.96 51.67 32.84
C PRO A 51 8.32 51.54 34.34
N PRO A 52 8.16 50.35 34.95
CA PRO A 52 7.98 50.20 36.40
C PRO A 52 9.31 50.09 37.17
N GLY A 53 9.35 50.66 38.38
CA GLY A 53 10.36 50.33 39.38
C GLY A 53 10.71 51.46 40.35
N ASN A 54 10.09 51.47 41.54
CA ASN A 54 10.78 51.35 42.85
C ASN A 54 9.85 51.68 44.05
N SER A 55 9.74 50.67 44.93
CA SER A 55 9.60 50.72 46.40
C SER A 55 8.63 51.68 47.11
N LEU A 56 7.66 51.05 47.82
CA LEU A 56 6.97 51.37 49.09
C LEU A 56 7.76 52.27 50.11
N PRO A 57 7.14 52.80 51.21
CA PRO A 57 5.73 52.77 51.67
C PRO A 57 5.19 54.11 52.27
N GLY A 58 3.87 54.18 52.55
CA GLY A 58 3.41 54.76 53.83
C GLY A 58 2.39 55.92 53.80
N THR A 59 1.21 55.64 54.38
CA THR A 59 0.30 56.54 55.15
C THR A 59 -0.33 57.75 54.43
N ALA A 60 -1.62 58.06 54.50
CA ALA A 60 -2.65 57.72 55.48
C ALA A 60 -4.06 57.79 54.87
N ASN A 61 -4.96 57.02 55.49
CA ASN A 61 -6.42 57.02 55.37
C ASN A 61 -7.06 58.42 55.40
N PHE A 62 -8.23 58.59 54.76
CA PHE A 62 -9.51 58.51 55.48
C PHE A 62 -10.72 58.47 54.51
N ASP A 63 -11.42 57.35 54.60
CA ASP A 63 -12.87 57.08 54.54
C ASP A 63 -13.84 58.02 53.81
N GLY A 64 -14.74 57.38 53.06
CA GLY A 64 -16.16 57.78 53.02
C GLY A 64 -16.88 57.52 51.71
N ALA A 65 -17.29 56.28 51.43
CA ALA A 65 -18.44 55.99 50.56
C ALA A 65 -19.76 56.31 51.32
N PRO A 66 -20.98 56.33 50.72
CA PRO A 66 -21.35 55.91 49.36
C PRO A 66 -22.37 56.81 48.59
N ASN A 67 -22.54 56.47 47.31
CA ASN A 67 -23.65 56.73 46.37
C ASN A 67 -24.96 57.35 46.89
N GLU A 68 -25.51 58.30 46.11
CA GLU A 68 -26.89 58.27 45.60
C GLU A 68 -27.04 59.01 44.24
N PRO A 69 -28.06 58.69 43.43
CA PRO A 69 -28.12 58.97 41.99
C PRO A 69 -28.81 60.29 41.67
N GLY A 70 -28.22 61.08 40.76
CA GLY A 70 -28.78 62.34 40.26
C GLY A 70 -28.87 62.31 38.74
N ASP A 71 -30.10 62.18 38.26
CA ASP A 71 -30.56 62.27 36.89
C ASP A 71 -30.36 63.70 36.34
N SER A 72 -29.95 63.82 35.06
CA SER A 72 -30.46 64.76 34.04
C SER A 72 -29.41 65.36 33.08
N SER A 73 -29.71 65.12 31.79
CA SER A 73 -29.27 65.78 30.54
C SER A 73 -27.91 65.40 29.92
N PRO A 74 -27.91 64.91 28.65
CA PRO A 74 -26.69 64.80 27.86
C PRO A 74 -26.33 66.18 27.28
N GLU A 75 -25.20 66.73 27.69
CA GLU A 75 -24.56 67.85 26.99
C GLU A 75 -24.13 67.38 25.58
N GLU A 76 -24.44 68.21 24.57
CA GLU A 76 -24.14 67.98 23.17
C GLU A 76 -22.62 67.95 22.89
N ASP A 77 -22.18 66.88 22.24
CA ASP A 77 -20.80 66.65 21.83
C ASP A 77 -20.30 67.69 20.80
N PRO A 78 -19.21 68.45 21.06
CA PRO A 78 -18.66 69.45 20.13
C PRO A 78 -18.01 68.84 18.86
N GLY A 79 -17.98 67.51 18.71
CA GLY A 79 -17.45 66.79 17.55
C GLY A 79 -18.30 66.88 16.27
N ASN A 80 -19.58 67.25 16.37
CA ASN A 80 -20.53 67.19 15.26
C ASN A 80 -20.37 68.31 14.21
N ARG A 81 -19.67 69.42 14.55
CA ARG A 81 -19.64 70.63 13.69
C ARG A 81 -18.67 70.58 12.51
N LYS A 82 -17.68 69.68 12.51
CA LYS A 82 -16.67 69.56 11.42
C LYS A 82 -16.90 68.38 10.46
N THR A 83 -17.61 67.35 10.90
CA THR A 83 -17.78 66.09 10.17
C THR A 83 -18.99 66.11 9.23
N GLN A 84 -20.03 66.87 9.58
CA GLN A 84 -21.27 67.00 8.80
C GLN A 84 -21.06 67.64 7.41
N PRO A 85 -20.28 68.72 7.24
CA PRO A 85 -20.01 69.28 5.91
C PRO A 85 -19.30 68.30 4.96
N LEU A 86 -18.37 67.47 5.49
CA LEU A 86 -17.67 66.45 4.71
C LEU A 86 -18.60 65.32 4.26
N LYS A 87 -19.51 64.88 5.14
CA LYS A 87 -20.54 63.89 4.80
C LYS A 87 -21.49 64.42 3.71
N LEU A 88 -21.88 65.70 3.76
CA LEU A 88 -22.70 66.33 2.73
C LEU A 88 -21.96 66.48 1.39
N LEU A 89 -20.66 66.80 1.41
CA LEU A 89 -19.83 66.78 0.19
C LEU A 89 -19.70 65.37 -0.40
N ALA A 90 -19.67 64.32 0.44
CA ALA A 90 -19.72 62.94 -0.02
C ALA A 90 -21.07 62.60 -0.68
N LEU A 91 -22.20 63.07 -0.14
CA LEU A 91 -23.52 62.93 -0.79
C LEU A 91 -23.60 63.69 -2.11
N LYS A 92 -23.03 64.89 -2.21
CA LYS A 92 -22.90 65.62 -3.48
C LYS A 92 -22.09 64.84 -4.52
N ALA A 93 -20.92 64.34 -4.15
CA ALA A 93 -20.10 63.52 -5.03
C ALA A 93 -20.81 62.22 -5.46
N ALA A 94 -21.56 61.58 -4.56
CA ALA A 94 -22.40 60.42 -4.88
C ALA A 94 -23.57 60.76 -5.82
N ALA A 95 -24.18 61.94 -5.67
CA ALA A 95 -25.23 62.43 -6.56
C ALA A 95 -24.69 62.71 -7.98
N PHE A 96 -23.45 63.19 -8.10
CA PHE A 96 -22.76 63.31 -9.40
C PHE A 96 -22.51 61.96 -10.06
N LEU A 97 -22.19 60.92 -9.27
CA LEU A 97 -22.09 59.53 -9.76
C LEU A 97 -23.45 58.94 -10.18
N GLY A 98 -24.54 59.69 -10.00
CA GLY A 98 -25.90 59.27 -10.35
C GLY A 98 -26.41 58.12 -9.49
N TRP A 99 -25.90 57.98 -8.26
CA TRP A 99 -26.29 56.91 -7.32
C TRP A 99 -26.13 55.50 -7.90
N ASP A 100 -25.11 55.29 -8.75
CA ASP A 100 -24.83 54.00 -9.35
C ASP A 100 -24.30 52.99 -8.32
N MET A 101 -25.18 52.10 -7.88
CA MET A 101 -24.87 51.02 -6.93
C MET A 101 -23.73 50.12 -7.40
N ASP A 102 -23.66 49.77 -8.69
CA ASP A 102 -22.60 48.88 -9.20
C ASP A 102 -21.22 49.54 -9.09
N LEU A 103 -21.17 50.86 -9.31
CA LEU A 103 -19.96 51.66 -9.17
C LEU A 103 -19.57 51.83 -7.70
N LEU A 104 -20.52 52.17 -6.83
CA LEU A 104 -20.31 52.33 -5.39
C LEU A 104 -19.82 51.02 -4.76
N GLU A 105 -20.44 49.89 -5.09
CA GLU A 105 -20.07 48.57 -4.55
C GLU A 105 -18.70 48.05 -5.04
N LYS A 106 -18.24 48.49 -6.23
CA LYS A 106 -16.92 48.09 -6.78
C LYS A 106 -15.78 48.99 -6.32
N LYS A 107 -16.04 50.28 -6.08
CA LYS A 107 -15.01 51.29 -5.85
C LYS A 107 -14.91 51.73 -4.38
N LEU A 108 -15.97 51.60 -3.59
CA LEU A 108 -15.97 52.01 -2.19
C LEU A 108 -15.82 50.80 -1.24
N PRO A 109 -15.08 50.96 -0.13
CA PRO A 109 -15.07 50.00 0.98
C PRO A 109 -16.47 49.79 1.58
N LEU A 110 -16.76 48.58 2.06
CA LEU A 110 -18.07 48.21 2.61
C LEU A 110 -18.52 49.11 3.77
N THR A 111 -17.58 49.53 4.62
CA THR A 111 -17.83 50.48 5.73
C THR A 111 -18.26 51.85 5.23
N MET A 112 -17.60 52.37 4.19
CA MET A 112 -17.94 53.65 3.57
C MET A 112 -19.27 53.62 2.83
N GLN A 113 -19.61 52.49 2.20
CA GLN A 113 -20.94 52.28 1.61
C GLN A 113 -22.04 52.39 2.68
N GLN A 114 -21.86 51.73 3.83
CA GLN A 114 -22.80 51.80 4.95
C GLN A 114 -22.97 53.23 5.47
N THR A 115 -21.86 53.98 5.64
CA THR A 115 -21.91 55.38 6.08
C THR A 115 -22.64 56.27 5.07
N LEU A 116 -22.35 56.13 3.77
CA LEU A 116 -22.96 56.96 2.72
C LEU A 116 -24.49 56.76 2.66
N VAL A 117 -24.96 55.51 2.75
CA VAL A 117 -26.39 55.17 2.75
C VAL A 117 -27.09 55.72 3.99
N ALA A 118 -26.46 55.59 5.17
CA ALA A 118 -27.03 56.10 6.42
C ALA A 118 -27.17 57.64 6.43
N GLU A 119 -26.19 58.36 5.86
CA GLU A 119 -26.27 59.82 5.76
C GLU A 119 -27.33 60.29 4.75
N LEU A 120 -27.58 59.51 3.68
CA LEU A 120 -28.69 59.79 2.75
C LEU A 120 -30.05 59.65 3.44
N GLU A 121 -30.26 58.62 4.26
CA GLU A 121 -31.49 58.45 5.05
C GLU A 121 -31.69 59.60 6.05
N LYS A 122 -30.61 60.06 6.68
CA LYS A 122 -30.65 61.18 7.62
C LYS A 122 -31.00 62.49 6.90
N ALA A 123 -30.39 62.77 5.75
CA ALA A 123 -30.67 63.96 4.96
C ALA A 123 -32.12 64.02 4.46
N ALA A 124 -32.71 62.87 4.14
CA ALA A 124 -34.10 62.76 3.68
C ALA A 124 -35.14 62.71 4.82
N GLY A 125 -34.73 62.83 6.09
CA GLY A 125 -35.64 62.81 7.25
C GLY A 125 -36.32 61.46 7.49
N CYS A 126 -35.75 60.35 6.99
CA CYS A 126 -36.40 59.04 7.04
C CYS A 126 -36.65 58.52 8.47
N CYS A 127 -35.87 58.97 9.46
CA CYS A 127 -36.00 58.50 10.85
C CYS A 127 -37.31 58.95 11.53
N GLU A 128 -37.94 60.02 11.05
CA GLU A 128 -39.11 60.65 11.66
C GLU A 128 -40.43 60.23 11.00
N LEU A 129 -40.37 59.44 9.92
CA LEU A 129 -41.51 59.06 9.09
C LEU A 129 -41.93 57.60 9.32
N ASN A 130 -43.24 57.36 9.36
CA ASN A 130 -43.83 56.01 9.32
C ASN A 130 -43.64 55.36 7.93
N GLU A 131 -43.79 54.03 7.81
CA GLU A 131 -43.60 53.34 6.52
C GLU A 131 -44.48 53.90 5.39
N GLU A 132 -45.75 54.22 5.66
CA GLU A 132 -46.65 54.79 4.64
C GLU A 132 -46.24 56.21 4.22
N GLN A 133 -45.68 56.99 5.16
CA GLN A 133 -45.15 58.33 4.90
C GLN A 133 -43.85 58.26 4.10
N LYS A 134 -43.01 57.25 4.35
CA LYS A 134 -41.80 56.96 3.57
C LYS A 134 -42.10 56.59 2.12
N LEU A 135 -43.19 55.86 1.86
CA LEU A 135 -43.62 55.51 0.50
C LEU A 135 -44.27 56.68 -0.24
N SER A 136 -44.92 57.59 0.48
CA SER A 136 -45.65 58.72 -0.11
C SER A 136 -44.76 59.93 -0.38
N ASN A 137 -43.73 60.15 0.46
CA ASN A 137 -42.73 61.20 0.24
C ASN A 137 -41.70 60.73 -0.80
N PRO A 138 -41.56 61.43 -1.94
CA PRO A 138 -40.69 61.00 -3.03
C PRO A 138 -39.19 60.98 -2.68
N ASP A 139 -38.76 61.80 -1.72
CA ASP A 139 -37.36 61.91 -1.28
C ASP A 139 -37.01 60.79 -0.31
N ALA A 140 -37.88 60.55 0.67
CA ALA A 140 -37.76 59.44 1.61
C ALA A 140 -37.89 58.08 0.91
N ALA A 141 -38.75 57.98 -0.12
CA ALA A 141 -38.91 56.79 -0.94
C ALA A 141 -37.61 56.44 -1.67
N PHE A 142 -36.89 57.44 -2.20
CA PHE A 142 -35.59 57.23 -2.83
C PHE A 142 -34.52 56.74 -1.84
N ALA A 143 -34.39 57.40 -0.69
CA ALA A 143 -33.39 57.04 0.32
C ALA A 143 -33.62 55.63 0.90
N CYS A 144 -34.85 55.29 1.28
CA CYS A 144 -35.21 53.95 1.76
C CYS A 144 -35.10 52.87 0.67
N MET A 145 -35.38 53.21 -0.60
CA MET A 145 -35.12 52.33 -1.73
C MET A 145 -33.62 52.06 -1.88
N MET A 146 -32.77 53.09 -1.85
CA MET A 146 -31.31 52.94 -1.96
C MET A 146 -30.73 52.05 -0.86
N LYS A 147 -31.16 52.22 0.39
CA LYS A 147 -30.77 51.34 1.49
C LYS A 147 -31.20 49.90 1.27
N SER A 148 -32.49 49.70 0.96
CA SER A 148 -33.03 48.35 0.77
C SER A 148 -32.31 47.61 -0.37
N ARG A 149 -31.96 48.32 -1.46
CA ARG A 149 -31.15 47.79 -2.56
C ARG A 149 -29.72 47.44 -2.11
N TRP A 150 -29.06 48.32 -1.34
CA TRP A 150 -27.73 48.06 -0.79
C TRP A 150 -27.69 46.82 0.11
N VAL A 151 -28.67 46.66 1.00
CA VAL A 151 -28.80 45.49 1.88
C VAL A 151 -28.89 44.20 1.05
N VAL A 152 -29.80 44.18 0.07
CA VAL A 152 -30.04 43.02 -0.81
C VAL A 152 -28.78 42.67 -1.63
N ASN A 153 -28.15 43.65 -2.28
CA ASN A 153 -26.96 43.41 -3.11
C ASN A 153 -25.74 42.99 -2.30
N THR A 154 -25.55 43.55 -1.10
CA THR A 154 -24.45 43.17 -0.20
C THR A 154 -24.54 41.70 0.18
N LEU A 155 -25.74 41.20 0.45
CA LEU A 155 -26.00 39.78 0.75
C LEU A 155 -25.82 38.88 -0.47
N ILE A 156 -26.24 39.33 -1.66
CA ILE A 156 -26.00 38.58 -2.90
C ILE A 156 -24.49 38.45 -3.15
N ARG A 157 -23.72 39.53 -3.02
CA ARG A 157 -22.26 39.51 -3.24
C ARG A 157 -21.52 38.66 -2.23
N SER A 158 -21.95 38.65 -0.96
CA SER A 158 -21.33 37.81 0.07
C SER A 158 -21.55 36.32 -0.17
N SER A 159 -22.62 35.93 -0.89
CA SER A 159 -22.89 34.53 -1.26
C SER A 159 -22.01 34.01 -2.40
N VAL A 160 -21.35 34.89 -3.15
CA VAL A 160 -20.48 34.52 -4.27
C VAL A 160 -19.02 34.54 -3.82
N PRO A 161 -18.28 33.41 -3.92
CA PRO A 161 -16.88 33.37 -3.52
C PRO A 161 -16.03 34.22 -4.49
N VAL A 162 -15.61 35.40 -4.04
CA VAL A 162 -14.70 36.29 -4.79
C VAL A 162 -13.28 36.15 -4.23
N LYS A 163 -12.29 36.06 -5.13
CA LYS A 163 -10.87 36.02 -4.76
C LYS A 163 -10.49 37.31 -4.02
N ILE A 164 -10.19 37.20 -2.73
CA ILE A 164 -9.78 38.34 -1.89
C ILE A 164 -8.42 38.85 -2.40
N SER A 165 -8.27 40.17 -2.55
CA SER A 165 -6.97 40.80 -2.81
C SER A 165 -6.07 40.55 -1.59
N LYS A 166 -4.89 39.98 -1.80
CA LYS A 166 -3.92 39.75 -0.71
C LYS A 166 -3.45 41.11 -0.17
N GLY A 167 -4.05 41.56 0.94
CA GLY A 167 -3.56 42.71 1.70
C GLY A 167 -2.29 42.38 2.49
N VAL A 168 -1.49 43.40 2.81
CA VAL A 168 -0.35 43.26 3.72
C VAL A 168 -0.89 43.02 5.14
N ALA A 169 -0.51 41.89 5.75
CA ALA A 169 -1.10 41.41 7.02
C ALA A 169 -0.71 42.23 8.26
N VAL A 170 0.15 43.24 8.14
CA VAL A 170 0.64 44.04 9.27
C VAL A 170 0.32 45.51 9.01
N GLN A 171 -0.72 46.01 9.67
CA GLN A 171 -1.00 47.45 9.74
C GLN A 171 -0.03 48.07 10.76
N LEU A 172 0.74 49.08 10.33
CA LEU A 172 1.59 49.87 11.22
C LEU A 172 0.69 50.75 12.13
N PRO A 173 0.92 50.81 13.45
CA PRO A 173 0.16 51.68 14.34
C PRO A 173 0.23 53.14 13.86
N GLY A 174 -0.94 53.76 13.61
CA GLY A 174 -1.04 55.16 13.17
C GLY A 174 -1.16 55.38 11.66
N GLN A 175 -1.05 54.34 10.82
CA GLN A 175 -1.40 54.40 9.39
C GLN A 175 -2.42 53.31 9.07
N VAL A 176 -3.69 53.56 9.43
CA VAL A 176 -4.81 52.73 8.98
C VAL A 176 -5.21 53.26 7.61
N ASP A 177 -4.95 52.49 6.55
CA ASP A 177 -5.55 52.81 5.25
C ASP A 177 -7.07 52.68 5.40
N PRO A 178 -7.83 53.79 5.27
CA PRO A 178 -9.28 53.81 5.48
C PRO A 178 -10.05 52.96 4.46
N THR A 179 -9.37 52.48 3.41
CA THR A 179 -9.95 51.58 2.41
C THR A 179 -9.88 50.09 2.77
N VAL A 180 -9.12 49.73 3.81
CA VAL A 180 -8.99 48.35 4.28
C VAL A 180 -10.07 48.02 5.30
N VAL A 181 -10.99 47.13 4.92
CA VAL A 181 -12.02 46.60 5.81
C VAL A 181 -11.55 45.27 6.40
N THR A 182 -11.48 45.17 7.73
CA THR A 182 -11.12 43.91 8.40
C THR A 182 -12.21 42.85 8.18
N PRO A 183 -11.88 41.55 8.16
CA PRO A 183 -12.87 40.50 8.01
C PRO A 183 -13.97 40.58 9.09
N GLU A 184 -13.59 40.89 10.34
CA GLU A 184 -14.52 41.06 11.47
C GLU A 184 -15.54 42.18 11.26
N THR A 185 -15.10 43.37 10.81
CA THR A 185 -16.00 44.50 10.54
C THR A 185 -16.90 44.20 9.34
N ALA A 186 -16.37 43.54 8.31
CA ALA A 186 -17.15 43.12 7.16
C ALA A 186 -18.21 42.07 7.55
N ASP A 187 -17.89 41.12 8.43
CA ASP A 187 -18.83 40.12 8.96
C ASP A 187 -19.93 40.75 9.82
N ALA A 188 -19.60 41.73 10.66
CA ALA A 188 -20.59 42.46 11.45
C ALA A 188 -21.59 43.21 10.56
N ILE A 189 -21.12 43.86 9.50
CA ILE A 189 -21.98 44.55 8.54
C ILE A 189 -22.86 43.54 7.79
N ARG A 190 -22.29 42.42 7.32
CA ARG A 190 -23.06 41.35 6.65
C ARG A 190 -24.17 40.78 7.54
N LYS A 191 -23.88 40.55 8.83
CA LYS A 191 -24.86 40.07 9.80
C LYS A 191 -26.01 41.08 9.95
N LYS A 192 -25.70 42.36 10.11
CA LYS A 192 -26.71 43.43 10.18
C LYS A 192 -27.57 43.49 8.91
N CYS A 193 -26.97 43.43 7.73
CA CYS A 193 -27.71 43.37 6.47
C CYS A 193 -28.62 42.14 6.41
N SER A 194 -28.19 40.99 6.92
CA SER A 194 -29.00 39.77 6.94
C SER A 194 -30.22 39.89 7.85
N GLU A 195 -30.10 40.58 8.99
CA GLU A 195 -31.20 40.86 9.91
C GLU A 195 -32.21 41.86 9.30
N GLU A 196 -31.73 42.84 8.54
CA GLU A 196 -32.56 43.86 7.85
C GLU A 196 -33.15 43.37 6.52
N ALA A 197 -32.75 42.20 6.01
CA ALA A 197 -33.06 41.74 4.66
C ALA A 197 -34.56 41.57 4.39
N GLU A 198 -35.31 40.99 5.33
CA GLU A 198 -36.75 40.74 5.15
C GLU A 198 -37.54 42.05 5.09
N GLN A 199 -37.16 43.03 5.93
CA GLN A 199 -37.77 44.36 5.95
C GLN A 199 -37.44 45.13 4.65
N ALA A 200 -36.19 45.06 4.20
CA ALA A 200 -35.75 45.66 2.94
C ALA A 200 -36.51 45.08 1.73
N VAL A 201 -36.66 43.76 1.65
CA VAL A 201 -37.42 43.09 0.58
C VAL A 201 -38.89 43.47 0.63
N ALA A 202 -39.51 43.45 1.82
CA ALA A 202 -40.91 43.86 2.00
C ALA A 202 -41.14 45.31 1.56
N PHE A 203 -40.22 46.22 1.89
CA PHE A 203 -40.28 47.61 1.44
C PHE A 203 -40.20 47.74 -0.08
N LEU A 204 -39.26 47.05 -0.73
CA LEU A 204 -39.11 47.07 -2.19
C LEU A 204 -40.31 46.44 -2.91
N GLU A 205 -40.91 45.38 -2.35
CA GLU A 205 -42.14 44.77 -2.88
C GLU A 205 -43.35 45.71 -2.76
N LYS A 206 -43.51 46.42 -1.63
CA LYS A 206 -44.54 47.45 -1.46
C LYS A 206 -44.34 48.64 -2.40
N LEU A 207 -43.09 49.03 -2.67
CA LEU A 207 -42.78 50.10 -3.63
C LEU A 207 -43.10 49.65 -5.06
N LEU A 208 -42.81 48.38 -5.40
CA LEU A 208 -43.15 47.79 -6.69
C LEU A 208 -44.67 47.63 -6.89
N SER A 209 -45.46 47.38 -5.85
CA SER A 209 -46.93 47.30 -5.97
C SER A 209 -47.57 48.66 -6.23
N ARG A 210 -47.06 49.76 -5.66
CA ARG A 210 -47.50 51.14 -5.97
C ARG A 210 -47.32 51.50 -7.44
N ARG A 211 -46.33 50.93 -8.12
CA ARG A 211 -46.17 51.06 -9.58
C ARG A 211 -47.40 50.52 -10.33
N THR A 212 -47.92 49.36 -9.92
CA THR A 212 -49.10 48.76 -10.55
C THR A 212 -50.37 49.58 -10.29
N ALA A 213 -50.41 50.35 -9.20
CA ALA A 213 -51.48 51.28 -8.86
C ALA A 213 -51.32 52.68 -9.52
N GLY A 214 -50.19 52.97 -10.17
CA GLY A 214 -49.92 54.29 -10.79
C GLY A 214 -49.52 55.40 -9.81
N GLU A 215 -49.24 55.06 -8.54
CA GLU A 215 -48.96 56.02 -7.45
C GLU A 215 -47.47 56.11 -7.09
N LEU A 216 -46.59 55.52 -7.91
CA LEU A 216 -45.16 55.50 -7.63
C LEU A 216 -44.53 56.88 -7.83
N SER A 217 -44.01 57.46 -6.75
CA SER A 217 -43.35 58.76 -6.73
C SER A 217 -41.97 58.63 -6.09
N VAL A 218 -40.90 58.77 -6.88
CA VAL A 218 -39.50 58.67 -6.41
C VAL A 218 -38.71 59.81 -7.04
N ARG A 219 -38.05 60.63 -6.21
CA ARG A 219 -37.22 61.76 -6.66
C ARG A 219 -35.75 61.46 -6.40
N ILE A 220 -34.95 61.55 -7.46
CA ILE A 220 -33.51 61.32 -7.41
C ILE A 220 -32.82 62.65 -7.10
N PRO A 221 -32.10 62.78 -5.97
CA PRO A 221 -31.40 64.01 -5.63
C PRO A 221 -30.19 64.21 -6.55
N THR A 222 -30.02 65.45 -7.00
CA THR A 222 -28.88 65.91 -7.81
C THR A 222 -27.85 66.63 -6.95
N LEU A 223 -26.71 67.01 -7.53
CA LEU A 223 -25.69 67.82 -6.86
C LEU A 223 -26.26 69.06 -6.14
N GLN A 224 -27.25 69.69 -6.77
CA GLN A 224 -27.87 70.93 -6.30
C GLN A 224 -28.95 70.70 -5.23
N SER A 225 -29.36 69.44 -5.00
CA SER A 225 -30.32 69.09 -3.95
C SER A 225 -29.73 69.23 -2.55
N PHE A 226 -28.40 69.10 -2.43
CA PHE A 226 -27.71 69.26 -1.15
C PHE A 226 -27.12 70.66 -1.02
N SER A 227 -27.37 71.32 0.11
CA SER A 227 -26.75 72.58 0.52
C SER A 227 -25.47 72.30 1.31
N VAL A 228 -24.39 73.05 1.06
CA VAL A 228 -23.14 72.95 1.84
C VAL A 228 -23.26 73.90 3.03
N VAL A 229 -23.05 73.37 4.23
CA VAL A 229 -23.20 74.12 5.49
C VAL A 229 -21.91 74.85 5.84
N LYS A 230 -21.97 76.18 6.00
CA LYS A 230 -20.97 76.93 6.78
C LYS A 230 -21.20 76.62 8.26
N ALA A 231 -20.14 76.49 9.04
CA ALA A 231 -20.09 75.95 10.42
C ALA A 231 -21.01 76.60 11.50
N GLU A 232 -21.92 77.49 11.12
CA GLU A 232 -22.77 78.30 12.01
C GLU A 232 -24.27 77.91 11.96
N LEU A 233 -24.70 76.97 11.10
CA LEU A 233 -26.10 76.49 11.02
C LEU A 233 -26.22 75.05 11.57
N VAL A 234 -27.19 74.84 12.46
CA VAL A 234 -27.40 73.56 13.20
C VAL A 234 -28.16 72.52 12.36
N GLU A 235 -28.96 72.95 11.38
CA GLU A 235 -29.68 72.05 10.46
C GLU A 235 -29.61 72.57 9.01
N PRO A 236 -29.14 71.77 8.05
CA PRO A 236 -29.17 72.14 6.64
C PRO A 236 -30.58 72.02 6.04
N GLU A 237 -31.13 73.12 5.55
CA GLU A 237 -32.28 73.06 4.64
C GLU A 237 -31.81 72.62 3.24
N HIS A 238 -32.22 71.42 2.83
CA HIS A 238 -31.90 70.85 1.52
C HIS A 238 -32.98 71.18 0.47
N ASP A 239 -32.56 71.43 -0.77
CA ASP A 239 -33.44 71.85 -1.86
C ASP A 239 -33.84 70.64 -2.73
N TRP A 240 -34.70 69.80 -2.18
CA TRP A 240 -35.12 68.55 -2.82
C TRP A 240 -35.86 68.77 -4.14
N GLU A 241 -36.44 69.95 -4.38
CA GLU A 241 -37.15 70.27 -5.63
C GLU A 241 -36.24 70.29 -6.86
N LYS A 242 -34.93 70.51 -6.67
CA LYS A 242 -33.91 70.37 -7.73
C LYS A 242 -33.57 68.91 -8.09
N GLY A 243 -34.21 67.95 -7.44
CA GLY A 243 -34.15 66.54 -7.79
C GLY A 243 -34.94 66.21 -9.05
N VAL A 244 -34.63 65.08 -9.68
CA VAL A 244 -35.30 64.62 -10.91
C VAL A 244 -36.25 63.47 -10.59
N MET A 245 -37.50 63.56 -11.02
CA MET A 245 -38.48 62.47 -10.85
C MET A 245 -38.11 61.27 -11.73
N ALA A 246 -38.02 60.09 -11.11
CA ALA A 246 -37.76 58.84 -11.81
C ALA A 246 -39.01 58.31 -12.52
N SER A 247 -38.82 57.66 -13.67
CA SER A 247 -39.92 56.96 -14.35
C SER A 247 -40.32 55.72 -13.55
N ALA A 248 -41.63 55.47 -13.43
CA ALA A 248 -42.15 54.30 -12.75
C ALA A 248 -41.68 52.98 -13.41
N ASP A 249 -41.44 52.99 -14.71
CA ASP A 249 -40.90 51.84 -15.46
C ASP A 249 -39.41 51.64 -15.19
N ASP A 250 -38.66 52.73 -15.00
CA ASP A 250 -37.22 52.71 -14.71
C ASP A 250 -36.94 52.10 -13.32
N VAL A 251 -37.68 52.57 -12.30
CA VAL A 251 -37.65 52.01 -10.94
C VAL A 251 -38.12 50.55 -10.94
N GLY A 252 -39.27 50.28 -11.57
CA GLY A 252 -39.85 48.94 -11.61
C GLY A 252 -38.97 47.90 -12.28
N CYS A 253 -38.27 48.27 -13.36
CA CYS A 253 -37.36 47.37 -14.07
C CYS A 253 -36.15 46.98 -13.21
N GLN A 254 -35.53 47.96 -12.53
CA GLN A 254 -34.37 47.69 -11.65
C GLN A 254 -34.76 46.85 -10.43
N LEU A 255 -35.86 47.19 -9.74
CA LEU A 255 -36.29 46.47 -8.55
C LEU A 255 -36.71 45.05 -8.85
N SER A 256 -37.40 44.81 -9.98
CA SER A 256 -37.77 43.47 -10.41
C SER A 256 -36.53 42.59 -10.68
N TYR A 257 -35.46 43.18 -11.24
CA TYR A 257 -34.20 42.47 -11.46
C TYR A 257 -33.46 42.14 -10.14
N GLU A 258 -33.30 43.11 -9.23
CA GLU A 258 -32.57 42.93 -7.97
C GLU A 258 -33.32 42.01 -6.98
N LEU A 259 -34.64 42.15 -6.85
CA LEU A 259 -35.47 41.23 -6.06
C LEU A 259 -35.47 39.83 -6.66
N GLY A 260 -35.55 39.72 -8.00
CA GLY A 260 -35.42 38.44 -8.69
C GLY A 260 -34.07 37.78 -8.41
N ALA A 261 -32.98 38.54 -8.47
CA ALA A 261 -31.64 38.05 -8.14
C ALA A 261 -31.55 37.59 -6.69
N PHE A 262 -32.05 38.38 -5.73
CA PHE A 262 -32.08 37.99 -4.33
C PHE A 262 -32.83 36.68 -4.07
N LEU A 263 -34.04 36.55 -4.62
CA LEU A 263 -34.85 35.35 -4.49
C LEU A 263 -34.21 34.14 -5.18
N PHE A 264 -33.48 34.36 -6.28
CA PHE A 264 -32.70 33.32 -6.95
C PHE A 264 -31.59 32.76 -6.03
N TYR A 265 -30.83 33.63 -5.37
CA TYR A 265 -29.80 33.22 -4.40
C TYR A 265 -30.38 32.67 -3.09
N LYS A 266 -31.65 32.96 -2.77
CA LYS A 266 -32.43 32.32 -1.70
C LYS A 266 -33.16 31.04 -2.14
N GLU A 267 -32.86 30.53 -3.32
CA GLU A 267 -33.43 29.30 -3.91
C GLU A 267 -34.94 29.33 -4.18
N ASN A 268 -35.58 30.50 -4.18
CA ASN A 268 -36.99 30.66 -4.53
C ASN A 268 -37.15 30.97 -6.03
N TYR A 269 -36.82 29.98 -6.86
CA TYR A 269 -36.73 30.12 -8.32
C TYR A 269 -38.05 30.52 -8.99
N ARG A 270 -39.19 30.09 -8.45
CA ARG A 270 -40.51 30.37 -9.03
C ARG A 270 -40.84 31.86 -9.00
N ARG A 271 -40.73 32.48 -7.82
CA ARG A 271 -41.00 33.90 -7.63
C ARG A 271 -39.93 34.77 -8.30
N ALA A 272 -38.68 34.29 -8.31
CA ALA A 272 -37.60 34.92 -9.06
C ALA A 272 -37.89 34.98 -10.57
N ALA A 273 -38.41 33.89 -11.17
CA ALA A 273 -38.81 33.84 -12.58
C ALA A 273 -39.83 34.93 -12.94
N GLU A 274 -40.90 35.05 -12.15
CA GLU A 274 -41.96 36.04 -12.36
C GLU A 274 -41.43 37.48 -12.38
N LEU A 275 -40.50 37.79 -11.46
CA LEU A 275 -39.85 39.09 -11.38
C LEU A 275 -38.86 39.33 -12.54
N PHE A 276 -38.10 38.32 -12.96
CA PHE A 276 -37.20 38.45 -14.11
C PHE A 276 -37.96 38.62 -15.44
N GLU A 277 -39.10 37.93 -15.62
CA GLU A 277 -39.97 38.13 -16.78
C GLU A 277 -40.59 39.52 -16.78
N THR A 278 -41.00 40.02 -15.61
CA THR A 278 -41.45 41.39 -15.43
C THR A 278 -40.35 42.37 -15.82
N ALA A 279 -39.13 42.23 -15.29
CA ALA A 279 -37.98 43.07 -15.63
C ALA A 279 -37.70 43.09 -17.15
N LEU A 280 -37.73 41.92 -17.79
CA LEU A 280 -37.49 41.75 -19.23
C LEU A 280 -38.55 42.45 -20.08
N SER A 281 -39.81 42.43 -19.65
CA SER A 281 -40.93 43.11 -20.33
C SER A 281 -40.88 44.65 -20.19
N LEU A 282 -40.29 45.15 -19.10
CA LEU A 282 -40.18 46.58 -18.80
C LEU A 282 -38.94 47.22 -19.41
N HIS A 283 -37.85 46.47 -19.55
CA HIS A 283 -36.59 46.98 -20.10
C HIS A 283 -36.72 47.77 -21.41
N PRO A 284 -37.50 47.34 -22.43
CA PRO A 284 -37.67 48.11 -23.67
C PRO A 284 -38.56 49.35 -23.53
N LYS A 285 -39.34 49.47 -22.45
CA LYS A 285 -40.26 50.61 -22.20
C LYS A 285 -39.59 51.78 -21.48
N VAL A 286 -38.40 51.59 -20.93
CA VAL A 286 -37.65 52.63 -20.22
C VAL A 286 -37.00 53.60 -21.22
N SER A 287 -37.59 54.79 -21.37
CA SER A 287 -37.13 55.84 -22.31
C SER A 287 -35.87 56.58 -21.83
N LYS A 288 -35.76 56.85 -20.52
CA LYS A 288 -34.60 57.47 -19.88
C LYS A 288 -34.19 56.65 -18.66
N LYS A 289 -33.02 55.99 -18.74
CA LYS A 289 -32.46 55.15 -17.69
C LYS A 289 -31.74 56.01 -16.66
N MET A 290 -32.40 56.34 -15.55
CA MET A 290 -31.79 57.05 -14.43
C MET A 290 -31.36 56.08 -13.33
N ILE A 291 -32.18 55.07 -13.05
CA ILE A 291 -31.97 54.04 -12.02
C ILE A 291 -31.67 52.67 -12.64
N CYS A 292 -32.31 52.31 -13.75
CA CYS A 292 -32.14 51.01 -14.38
C CYS A 292 -30.76 50.87 -15.02
N ARG A 293 -29.93 50.03 -14.40
CA ARG A 293 -28.60 49.61 -14.88
C ARG A 293 -28.48 48.09 -14.76
N LEU A 294 -29.32 47.38 -15.51
CA LEU A 294 -29.28 45.91 -15.55
C LEU A 294 -28.41 45.39 -16.70
N ASP A 295 -27.74 44.28 -16.45
CA ASP A 295 -27.06 43.48 -17.47
C ASP A 295 -28.09 42.57 -18.16
N LEU A 296 -28.39 42.88 -19.43
CA LEU A 296 -29.40 42.16 -20.20
C LEU A 296 -29.00 40.71 -20.50
N GLU A 297 -27.71 40.40 -20.63
CA GLU A 297 -27.24 39.02 -20.84
C GLU A 297 -27.41 38.21 -19.56
N ARG A 298 -27.05 38.81 -18.41
CA ARG A 298 -27.25 38.18 -17.10
C ARG A 298 -28.72 37.95 -16.79
N LEU A 299 -29.60 38.93 -17.06
CA LEU A 299 -31.05 38.78 -16.91
C LEU A 299 -31.60 37.63 -17.79
N LYS A 300 -31.18 37.55 -19.06
CA LYS A 300 -31.56 36.43 -19.95
C LYS A 300 -31.08 35.09 -19.39
N GLY A 301 -29.87 35.04 -18.85
CA GLY A 301 -29.33 33.85 -18.18
C GLY A 301 -30.20 33.42 -16.99
N PHE A 302 -30.60 34.35 -16.13
CA PHE A 302 -31.51 34.07 -15.02
C PHE A 302 -32.89 33.59 -15.48
N CYS A 303 -33.49 34.21 -16.51
CA CYS A 303 -34.75 33.72 -17.08
C CYS A 303 -34.64 32.28 -17.60
N VAL A 304 -33.51 31.91 -18.21
CA VAL A 304 -33.27 30.54 -18.67
C VAL A 304 -33.11 29.59 -17.49
N ALA A 305 -32.41 30.01 -16.43
CA ALA A 305 -32.18 29.20 -15.23
C ALA A 305 -33.47 28.95 -14.42
N CYS A 306 -34.37 29.94 -14.34
CA CYS A 306 -35.63 29.82 -13.59
C CYS A 306 -36.76 29.15 -14.36
N ARG A 307 -36.67 29.00 -15.68
CA ARG A 307 -37.71 28.35 -16.48
C ARG A 307 -37.79 26.86 -16.08
N PRO A 308 -38.97 26.37 -15.67
CA PRO A 308 -39.18 24.94 -15.55
C PRO A 308 -38.87 24.32 -16.92
N THR A 309 -38.02 23.31 -16.96
CA THR A 309 -37.79 22.51 -18.17
C THR A 309 -39.06 21.73 -18.49
N ALA A 310 -40.09 22.40 -19.01
CA ALA A 310 -41.33 21.83 -19.51
C ALA A 310 -41.17 21.26 -20.94
N ALA A 311 -39.94 21.13 -21.42
CA ALA A 311 -39.62 20.31 -22.58
C ALA A 311 -39.06 18.99 -22.07
N LYS A 312 -39.76 17.88 -22.33
CA LYS A 312 -39.23 16.52 -22.25
C LYS A 312 -37.98 16.41 -23.14
N LYS A 313 -36.81 16.81 -22.63
CA LYS A 313 -35.53 16.33 -23.16
C LYS A 313 -35.34 14.94 -22.59
N SER A 314 -34.97 13.99 -23.46
CA SER A 314 -34.47 12.68 -23.04
C SER A 314 -33.49 12.87 -21.89
N THR A 315 -33.70 12.20 -20.76
CA THR A 315 -32.78 12.25 -19.62
C THR A 315 -31.37 11.94 -20.09
N SER A 316 -30.41 12.82 -19.79
CA SER A 316 -29.03 12.65 -20.23
C SER A 316 -28.43 11.39 -19.62
N LEU A 317 -27.42 10.78 -20.27
CA LEU A 317 -26.76 9.61 -19.71
C LEU A 317 -26.12 9.90 -18.34
N LEU A 318 -25.65 11.13 -18.13
CA LEU A 318 -25.10 11.58 -16.85
C LEU A 318 -26.17 11.58 -15.75
N ASP A 319 -27.37 12.11 -16.03
CA ASP A 319 -28.46 12.15 -15.05
C ASP A 319 -28.94 10.73 -14.69
N LYS A 320 -29.01 9.84 -15.69
CA LYS A 320 -29.31 8.42 -15.47
C LYS A 320 -28.24 7.74 -14.64
N LEU A 321 -26.95 8.02 -14.89
CA LEU A 321 -25.86 7.45 -14.11
C LEU A 321 -25.95 7.91 -12.65
N LYS A 322 -26.10 9.21 -12.39
CA LYS A 322 -26.22 9.75 -11.02
C LYS A 322 -27.44 9.20 -10.28
N ALA A 323 -28.58 9.07 -10.94
CA ALA A 323 -29.78 8.48 -10.35
C ALA A 323 -29.61 6.98 -10.03
N THR A 324 -28.92 6.22 -10.88
CA THR A 324 -28.72 4.76 -10.69
C THR A 324 -27.65 4.43 -9.65
N LEU A 325 -26.62 5.26 -9.49
CA LEU A 325 -25.56 5.04 -8.50
C LEU A 325 -26.12 4.93 -7.07
N HIS A 326 -27.13 5.73 -6.72
CA HIS A 326 -27.70 5.77 -5.36
C HIS A 326 -28.66 4.60 -5.02
N GLY A 327 -28.91 3.65 -5.93
CA GLY A 327 -29.87 2.57 -5.68
C GLY A 327 -29.63 1.23 -6.40
N ASN A 328 -29.11 1.23 -7.63
CA ASN A 328 -28.84 -0.01 -8.39
C ASN A 328 -27.59 0.08 -9.25
N CYS A 329 -26.43 -0.27 -8.65
CA CYS A 329 -25.14 -0.27 -9.34
C CYS A 329 -25.07 -1.21 -10.55
N LYS A 330 -25.94 -2.23 -10.68
CA LYS A 330 -25.98 -3.08 -11.88
C LYS A 330 -26.46 -2.33 -13.12
N ALA A 331 -27.41 -1.40 -12.95
CA ALA A 331 -27.92 -0.59 -14.05
C ALA A 331 -26.87 0.40 -14.57
N ALA A 332 -25.90 0.81 -13.73
CA ALA A 332 -24.82 1.70 -14.12
C ALA A 332 -23.91 1.09 -15.21
N VAL A 333 -23.69 -0.24 -15.19
CA VAL A 333 -22.86 -0.94 -16.19
C VAL A 333 -23.42 -0.75 -17.60
N ALA A 334 -24.75 -0.90 -17.77
CA ALA A 334 -25.40 -0.73 -19.06
C ALA A 334 -25.30 0.73 -19.57
N ILE A 335 -25.45 1.70 -18.67
CA ILE A 335 -25.30 3.13 -19.00
C ILE A 335 -23.87 3.45 -19.44
N LEU A 336 -22.86 2.89 -18.76
CA LEU A 336 -21.45 3.09 -19.10
C LEU A 336 -21.06 2.42 -20.43
N LEU A 337 -21.65 1.26 -20.76
CA LEU A 337 -21.48 0.62 -22.07
C LEU A 337 -22.08 1.48 -23.19
N GLU A 338 -23.29 2.00 -22.99
CA GLU A 338 -23.93 2.91 -23.94
C GLU A 338 -23.09 4.19 -24.13
N ASP A 339 -22.56 4.73 -23.04
CA ASP A 339 -21.71 5.92 -23.07
C ASP A 339 -20.31 5.65 -23.66
N ASN A 340 -19.81 4.41 -23.71
CA ASN A 340 -18.55 4.11 -24.41
C ASN A 340 -18.65 4.42 -25.91
N ILE A 341 -19.87 4.35 -26.48
CA ILE A 341 -20.17 4.77 -27.85
C ILE A 341 -20.52 6.26 -27.90
N LYS A 342 -21.45 6.72 -27.06
CA LYS A 342 -22.01 8.08 -27.14
C LYS A 342 -21.09 9.17 -26.61
N ARG A 343 -20.21 8.85 -25.67
CA ARG A 343 -19.18 9.73 -25.09
C ARG A 343 -19.74 11.04 -24.51
N GLU A 344 -20.94 10.99 -23.94
CA GLU A 344 -21.62 12.13 -23.31
C GLU A 344 -21.07 12.43 -21.91
N ILE A 345 -20.65 11.39 -21.17
CA ILE A 345 -20.17 11.52 -19.79
C ILE A 345 -18.68 11.86 -19.79
N SER A 346 -18.31 12.88 -18.99
CA SER A 346 -16.92 13.26 -18.78
C SER A 346 -16.13 12.17 -18.04
N LEU A 347 -14.82 12.09 -18.26
CA LEU A 347 -13.97 11.10 -17.58
C LEU A 347 -13.96 11.29 -16.06
N TRP A 348 -14.01 12.53 -15.57
CA TRP A 348 -14.08 12.84 -14.15
C TRP A 348 -15.33 12.26 -13.48
N GLU A 349 -16.51 12.42 -14.09
CA GLU A 349 -17.75 11.87 -13.55
C GLU A 349 -17.74 10.33 -13.55
N ARG A 350 -17.08 9.71 -14.53
CA ARG A 350 -16.85 8.25 -14.56
C ARG A 350 -15.90 7.78 -13.47
N GLU A 351 -14.86 8.56 -13.16
CA GLU A 351 -13.94 8.29 -12.04
C GLU A 351 -14.65 8.39 -10.68
N MET A 352 -15.52 9.38 -10.51
CA MET A 352 -16.34 9.49 -9.30
C MET A 352 -17.30 8.30 -9.16
N ALA A 353 -17.92 7.88 -10.26
CA ALA A 353 -18.76 6.68 -10.28
C ALA A 353 -17.97 5.42 -9.92
N GLU A 354 -16.74 5.28 -10.42
CA GLU A 354 -15.83 4.18 -10.11
C GLU A 354 -15.48 4.13 -8.62
N LEU A 355 -15.08 5.26 -8.03
CA LEU A 355 -14.77 5.37 -6.61
C LEU A 355 -15.99 5.04 -5.74
N TYR A 356 -17.17 5.53 -6.12
CA TYR A 356 -18.41 5.22 -5.42
C TYR A 356 -18.74 3.72 -5.44
N VAL A 357 -18.59 3.07 -6.60
CA VAL A 357 -18.84 1.61 -6.73
C VAL A 357 -17.79 0.80 -5.98
N LEU A 358 -16.52 1.21 -6.00
CA LEU A 358 -15.46 0.56 -5.23
C LEU A 358 -15.69 0.68 -3.72
N GLN A 359 -16.19 1.81 -3.22
CA GLN A 359 -16.49 1.98 -1.79
C GLN A 359 -17.69 1.13 -1.34
N ASN A 360 -18.73 1.01 -2.17
CA ASN A 360 -19.98 0.35 -1.77
C ASN A 360 -20.08 -1.12 -2.16
N VAL A 361 -19.38 -1.56 -3.22
CA VAL A 361 -19.56 -2.88 -3.84
C VAL A 361 -18.22 -3.53 -4.27
N ALA A 362 -17.12 -3.24 -3.55
CA ALA A 362 -15.79 -3.82 -3.80
C ALA A 362 -15.83 -5.37 -3.87
N GLY A 363 -15.02 -5.94 -4.77
CA GLY A 363 -14.84 -7.38 -4.92
C GLY A 363 -15.98 -8.12 -5.64
N THR A 364 -17.01 -7.42 -6.11
CA THR A 364 -18.08 -8.01 -6.92
C THR A 364 -17.81 -7.92 -8.42
N GLU A 365 -18.45 -8.77 -9.22
CA GLU A 365 -18.39 -8.72 -10.69
C GLU A 365 -18.84 -7.36 -11.24
N VAL A 366 -19.80 -6.71 -10.59
CA VAL A 366 -20.32 -5.39 -11.01
C VAL A 366 -19.23 -4.32 -10.90
N ALA A 367 -18.43 -4.34 -9.83
CA ALA A 367 -17.30 -3.42 -9.69
C ALA A 367 -16.26 -3.64 -10.80
N SER A 368 -15.93 -4.91 -11.09
CA SER A 368 -15.04 -5.27 -12.20
C SER A 368 -15.59 -4.81 -13.55
N HIS A 369 -16.90 -4.93 -13.81
CA HIS A 369 -17.53 -4.48 -15.05
C HIS A 369 -17.46 -2.95 -15.22
N VAL A 370 -17.72 -2.18 -14.15
CA VAL A 370 -17.59 -0.71 -14.17
C VAL A 370 -16.13 -0.31 -14.48
N LEU A 371 -15.17 -0.96 -13.82
CA LEU A 371 -13.75 -0.74 -14.06
C LEU A 371 -13.33 -1.05 -15.50
N LEU A 372 -13.82 -2.17 -16.06
CA LEU A 372 -13.55 -2.55 -17.45
C LEU A 372 -14.17 -1.55 -18.45
N CYS A 373 -15.39 -1.08 -18.20
CA CYS A 373 -16.04 -0.05 -19.02
C CYS A 373 -15.23 1.25 -19.03
N ASN A 374 -14.74 1.68 -17.85
CA ASN A 374 -13.94 2.88 -17.72
C ASN A 374 -12.53 2.71 -18.30
N ALA A 375 -11.92 1.52 -18.17
CA ALA A 375 -10.65 1.20 -18.81
C ALA A 375 -10.74 1.36 -20.34
N VAL A 376 -11.77 0.77 -20.96
CA VAL A 376 -12.04 0.91 -22.39
C VAL A 376 -12.23 2.38 -22.77
N ARG A 377 -13.03 3.15 -22.01
CA ARG A 377 -13.24 4.59 -22.29
C ARG A 377 -11.98 5.44 -22.17
N ARG A 378 -11.13 5.18 -21.17
CA ARG A 378 -9.85 5.88 -20.97
C ARG A 378 -8.92 5.64 -22.15
N VAL A 379 -8.79 4.39 -22.60
CA VAL A 379 -7.96 4.00 -23.75
C VAL A 379 -8.44 4.69 -25.04
N ILE A 380 -9.76 4.70 -25.29
CA ILE A 380 -10.33 5.42 -26.46
C ILE A 380 -9.98 6.91 -26.41
N SER A 381 -9.95 7.51 -25.22
CA SER A 381 -9.61 8.94 -25.04
C SER A 381 -8.11 9.23 -25.10
N GLY A 382 -7.26 8.22 -25.34
CA GLY A 382 -5.80 8.34 -25.31
C GLY A 382 -5.19 8.43 -23.91
N GLY A 383 -5.96 8.12 -22.86
CA GLY A 383 -5.48 8.08 -21.47
C GLY A 383 -4.70 6.80 -21.16
N LEU A 384 -3.72 6.91 -20.28
CA LEU A 384 -2.97 5.75 -19.77
C LEU A 384 -3.82 4.96 -18.77
N PHE A 385 -3.77 3.63 -18.86
CA PHE A 385 -4.39 2.72 -17.89
C PHE A 385 -3.31 1.96 -17.14
N VAL A 386 -3.30 2.06 -15.80
CA VAL A 386 -2.31 1.37 -14.95
C VAL A 386 -2.93 0.10 -14.37
N CYS A 387 -2.39 -1.06 -14.74
CA CYS A 387 -2.80 -2.35 -14.18
C CYS A 387 -2.19 -2.57 -12.79
N GLY A 388 -2.89 -3.34 -11.93
CA GLY A 388 -2.36 -3.81 -10.64
C GLY A 388 -2.89 -3.09 -9.40
N ALA A 389 -3.33 -1.82 -9.51
CA ALA A 389 -3.99 -1.13 -8.39
C ALA A 389 -5.53 -1.27 -8.39
N GLN A 390 -6.14 -1.53 -9.56
CA GLN A 390 -7.60 -1.52 -9.75
C GLN A 390 -8.13 -2.81 -10.40
N LEU A 391 -7.42 -3.36 -11.39
CA LEU A 391 -7.75 -4.61 -12.09
C LEU A 391 -6.48 -5.45 -12.31
N ASN A 392 -6.58 -6.76 -12.09
CA ASN A 392 -5.54 -7.72 -12.46
C ASN A 392 -6.08 -8.65 -13.56
N PHE A 393 -5.63 -8.45 -14.79
CA PHE A 393 -6.08 -9.22 -15.96
C PHE A 393 -5.73 -10.72 -15.87
N ALA A 394 -4.66 -11.09 -15.15
CA ALA A 394 -4.25 -12.48 -14.97
C ALA A 394 -5.22 -13.27 -14.08
N SER A 395 -5.91 -12.61 -13.15
CA SER A 395 -6.85 -13.23 -12.21
C SER A 395 -8.32 -12.93 -12.52
N LEU A 396 -8.64 -12.47 -13.73
CA LEU A 396 -10.02 -12.20 -14.12
C LEU A 396 -10.85 -13.49 -14.17
N ASN A 397 -12.07 -13.42 -13.65
CA ASN A 397 -13.00 -14.54 -13.73
C ASN A 397 -13.59 -14.66 -15.15
N LYS A 398 -14.13 -15.84 -15.49
CA LYS A 398 -14.70 -16.11 -16.82
C LYS A 398 -15.82 -15.12 -17.20
N GLY A 399 -16.65 -14.70 -16.24
CA GLY A 399 -17.72 -13.72 -16.47
C GLY A 399 -17.20 -12.36 -16.93
N CYS A 400 -16.18 -11.82 -16.26
CA CYS A 400 -15.57 -10.55 -16.62
C CYS A 400 -14.81 -10.62 -17.96
N ILE A 401 -14.23 -11.77 -18.31
CA ILE A 401 -13.58 -11.99 -19.62
C ILE A 401 -14.62 -11.91 -20.75
N ILE A 402 -15.78 -12.56 -20.57
CA ILE A 402 -16.90 -12.50 -21.52
C ILE A 402 -17.40 -11.05 -21.66
N PHE A 403 -17.58 -10.37 -20.53
CA PHE A 403 -18.01 -8.97 -20.50
C PHE A 403 -17.02 -8.03 -21.21
N LEU A 404 -15.71 -8.20 -20.99
CA LEU A 404 -14.69 -7.43 -21.69
C LEU A 404 -14.78 -7.63 -23.20
N ASN A 405 -14.94 -8.87 -23.67
CA ASN A 405 -15.11 -9.17 -25.08
C ASN A 405 -16.37 -8.48 -25.65
N GLU A 406 -17.49 -8.52 -24.93
CA GLU A 406 -18.73 -7.81 -25.30
C GLU A 406 -18.50 -6.29 -25.41
N ALA A 407 -17.91 -5.67 -24.38
CA ALA A 407 -17.62 -4.24 -24.36
C ALA A 407 -16.73 -3.80 -25.52
N LEU A 408 -15.71 -4.60 -25.86
CA LEU A 408 -14.84 -4.33 -27.00
C LEU A 408 -15.59 -4.45 -28.33
N ASN A 409 -16.36 -5.51 -28.54
CA ASN A 409 -17.08 -5.76 -29.79
C ASN A 409 -18.09 -4.64 -30.12
N VAL A 410 -18.70 -4.04 -29.11
CA VAL A 410 -19.62 -2.91 -29.25
C VAL A 410 -18.89 -1.63 -29.66
N VAL A 411 -17.68 -1.42 -29.15
CA VAL A 411 -16.90 -0.19 -29.35
C VAL A 411 -16.15 -0.17 -30.68
N PHE A 412 -15.46 -1.26 -31.05
CA PHE A 412 -14.57 -1.33 -32.23
C PHE A 412 -15.18 -0.78 -33.54
N PRO A 413 -16.46 -1.06 -33.88
CA PRO A 413 -17.09 -0.53 -35.10
C PRO A 413 -17.25 0.99 -35.14
N THR A 414 -17.18 1.66 -33.98
CA THR A 414 -17.43 3.09 -33.82
C THR A 414 -16.15 3.93 -33.73
N LEU A 415 -14.98 3.27 -33.74
CA LEU A 415 -13.68 3.91 -33.54
C LEU A 415 -13.10 4.47 -34.84
N ASN A 416 -12.35 5.57 -34.73
CA ASN A 416 -11.51 6.07 -35.84
C ASN A 416 -10.14 5.35 -35.89
N GLU A 417 -9.35 5.56 -36.95
CA GLU A 417 -8.07 4.86 -37.15
C GLU A 417 -7.07 5.04 -36.00
N LYS A 418 -7.01 6.24 -35.40
CA LYS A 418 -6.11 6.53 -34.26
C LYS A 418 -6.57 5.78 -33.00
N GLU A 419 -7.87 5.80 -32.72
CA GLU A 419 -8.49 5.11 -31.59
C GLU A 419 -8.39 3.58 -31.74
N ILE A 420 -8.52 3.06 -32.96
CA ILE A 420 -8.24 1.65 -33.26
C ILE A 420 -6.79 1.33 -32.91
N GLY A 421 -5.83 2.21 -33.22
CA GLY A 421 -4.43 2.06 -32.81
C GLY A 421 -4.26 1.94 -31.29
N PHE A 422 -4.91 2.81 -30.52
CA PHE A 422 -4.87 2.73 -29.05
C PHE A 422 -5.49 1.44 -28.52
N MET A 423 -6.63 1.04 -29.08
CA MET A 423 -7.33 -0.16 -28.66
C MET A 423 -6.56 -1.44 -29.03
N LYS A 424 -5.84 -1.44 -30.15
CA LYS A 424 -4.93 -2.53 -30.55
C LYS A 424 -3.84 -2.76 -29.52
N ASN A 425 -3.16 -1.69 -29.10
CA ASN A 425 -2.11 -1.77 -28.08
C ASN A 425 -2.66 -2.28 -26.74
N PHE A 426 -3.87 -1.82 -26.36
CA PHE A 426 -4.54 -2.30 -25.16
C PHE A 426 -4.89 -3.78 -25.23
N VAL A 427 -5.49 -4.24 -26.33
CA VAL A 427 -5.83 -5.67 -26.52
C VAL A 427 -4.57 -6.53 -26.54
N GLY A 428 -3.51 -6.11 -27.24
CA GLY A 428 -2.23 -6.83 -27.25
C GLY A 428 -1.62 -6.96 -25.85
N TYR A 429 -1.65 -5.88 -25.06
CA TYR A 429 -1.21 -5.91 -23.67
C TYR A 429 -2.05 -6.88 -22.81
N VAL A 430 -3.38 -6.86 -22.93
CA VAL A 430 -4.27 -7.72 -22.15
C VAL A 430 -4.12 -9.20 -22.53
N CYS A 431 -3.95 -9.51 -23.82
CA CYS A 431 -3.69 -10.88 -24.29
C CYS A 431 -2.35 -11.41 -23.76
N ASN A 432 -1.31 -10.57 -23.68
CA ASN A 432 -0.03 -10.95 -23.08
C ASN A 432 -0.13 -11.16 -21.56
N ALA A 433 -1.03 -10.43 -20.88
CA ALA A 433 -1.23 -10.53 -19.44
C ALA A 433 -2.04 -11.78 -19.00
N SER A 434 -2.89 -12.34 -19.87
CA SER A 434 -3.73 -13.51 -19.53
C SER A 434 -3.99 -14.41 -20.72
N THR A 435 -3.58 -15.68 -20.61
CA THR A 435 -3.82 -16.70 -21.65
C THR A 435 -5.31 -16.99 -21.86
N ASP A 436 -6.12 -16.86 -20.82
CA ASP A 436 -7.56 -17.12 -20.92
C ASP A 436 -8.30 -15.98 -21.60
N VAL A 437 -7.86 -14.73 -21.38
CA VAL A 437 -8.35 -13.58 -22.15
C VAL A 437 -7.92 -13.70 -23.61
N ALA A 438 -6.66 -14.05 -23.89
CA ALA A 438 -6.17 -14.26 -25.24
C ALA A 438 -7.04 -15.28 -25.99
N LYS A 439 -7.31 -16.46 -25.40
CA LYS A 439 -8.20 -17.48 -25.99
C LYS A 439 -9.60 -16.95 -26.27
N ALA A 440 -10.19 -16.21 -25.33
CA ALA A 440 -11.55 -15.68 -25.49
C ALA A 440 -11.64 -14.61 -26.59
N LEU A 441 -10.64 -13.73 -26.69
CA LEU A 441 -10.58 -12.68 -27.71
C LEU A 441 -10.23 -13.23 -29.10
N SER A 442 -9.40 -14.28 -29.21
CA SER A 442 -9.15 -14.99 -30.47
C SER A 442 -10.42 -15.61 -31.07
N CYS A 443 -11.41 -15.96 -30.24
CA CYS A 443 -12.70 -16.46 -30.72
C CYS A 443 -13.65 -15.33 -31.16
N SER A 444 -13.28 -14.05 -31.04
CA SER A 444 -14.13 -12.93 -31.45
C SER A 444 -14.01 -12.62 -32.94
N GLY A 445 -15.11 -12.79 -33.67
CA GLY A 445 -15.17 -12.46 -35.11
C GLY A 445 -15.01 -10.97 -35.43
N VAL A 446 -15.41 -10.07 -34.51
CA VAL A 446 -15.25 -8.62 -34.69
C VAL A 446 -13.78 -8.24 -34.56
N LEU A 447 -13.07 -8.78 -33.57
CA LEU A 447 -11.63 -8.54 -33.39
C LEU A 447 -10.84 -9.12 -34.57
N HIS A 448 -11.17 -10.31 -35.06
CA HIS A 448 -10.54 -10.88 -36.25
C HIS A 448 -10.62 -9.98 -37.51
N LYS A 449 -11.63 -9.11 -37.61
CA LYS A 449 -11.74 -8.14 -38.71
C LYS A 449 -10.74 -6.98 -38.59
N TYR A 450 -10.41 -6.57 -37.37
CA TYR A 450 -9.55 -5.40 -37.09
C TYR A 450 -8.11 -5.79 -36.71
N PHE A 451 -7.86 -7.06 -36.38
CA PHE A 451 -6.56 -7.64 -36.06
C PHE A 451 -6.18 -8.70 -37.11
N PRO A 452 -5.10 -8.50 -37.89
CA PRO A 452 -4.59 -9.55 -38.77
C PRO A 452 -4.07 -10.74 -37.93
N SER A 453 -4.31 -11.96 -38.41
CA SER A 453 -4.19 -13.24 -37.72
C SER A 453 -2.83 -13.57 -37.08
N GLU A 454 -1.78 -12.79 -37.36
CA GLU A 454 -0.42 -12.98 -36.85
C GLU A 454 -0.15 -12.25 -35.52
N GLU A 455 -0.94 -11.23 -35.16
CA GLU A 455 -0.69 -10.39 -33.97
C GLU A 455 -1.43 -10.83 -32.70
N VAL A 456 -2.35 -11.80 -32.79
CA VAL A 456 -3.22 -12.24 -31.67
C VAL A 456 -2.78 -13.58 -31.06
N MET A 457 -1.74 -14.23 -31.60
CA MET A 457 -1.20 -15.42 -30.95
C MET A 457 -0.37 -15.03 -29.73
N PRO A 458 -0.69 -15.53 -28.52
CA PRO A 458 0.25 -15.46 -27.42
C PRO A 458 1.53 -16.20 -27.87
N PRO A 459 2.72 -15.78 -27.42
CA PRO A 459 3.92 -16.59 -27.52
C PRO A 459 3.72 -17.82 -26.61
N ALA A 460 2.94 -18.79 -27.07
CA ALA A 460 2.78 -20.05 -26.39
C ALA A 460 4.00 -20.90 -26.73
N ASP A 461 4.69 -21.32 -25.67
CA ASP A 461 5.55 -22.47 -25.61
C ASP A 461 5.09 -23.57 -26.59
N VAL A 462 5.68 -23.58 -27.77
CA VAL A 462 5.84 -24.81 -28.54
C VAL A 462 7.11 -25.41 -27.99
N PRO A 463 7.08 -26.40 -27.06
CA PRO A 463 8.28 -27.17 -26.81
C PRO A 463 8.72 -27.72 -28.16
N PRO A 464 10.01 -27.65 -28.51
CA PRO A 464 10.47 -28.26 -29.73
C PRO A 464 10.14 -29.74 -29.61
N LYS A 465 9.12 -30.19 -30.35
CA LYS A 465 8.97 -31.60 -30.67
C LYS A 465 10.24 -31.93 -31.46
N ILE A 466 11.25 -32.43 -30.76
CA ILE A 466 12.36 -33.11 -31.39
C ILE A 466 11.71 -34.29 -32.13
N PRO A 467 11.68 -34.30 -33.47
CA PRO A 467 11.13 -35.42 -34.20
C PRO A 467 12.23 -36.48 -34.21
N LEU A 468 12.34 -37.25 -33.13
CA LEU A 468 13.01 -38.55 -33.24
C LEU A 468 12.01 -39.52 -33.88
N GLU A 469 12.49 -40.13 -34.97
CA GLU A 469 11.94 -41.31 -35.67
C GLU A 469 10.92 -41.08 -36.80
N ARG A 470 11.46 -40.84 -38.00
CA ARG A 470 11.06 -41.61 -39.20
C ARG A 470 12.29 -41.90 -40.07
N VAL A 471 13.08 -42.90 -39.68
CA VAL A 471 13.97 -43.59 -40.61
C VAL A 471 13.42 -45.00 -40.80
N SER A 472 12.65 -45.22 -41.88
CA SER A 472 12.14 -46.55 -42.20
C SER A 472 13.25 -47.37 -42.86
N PHE A 473 13.91 -48.21 -42.07
CA PHE A 473 14.69 -49.33 -42.62
C PHE A 473 13.74 -50.42 -43.13
N ALA A 474 14.11 -51.06 -44.24
CA ALA A 474 13.38 -52.17 -44.83
C ALA A 474 13.10 -53.27 -43.80
N GLU A 475 11.84 -53.71 -43.70
CA GLU A 475 11.39 -54.66 -42.68
C GLU A 475 11.90 -56.08 -42.96
N ASN A 476 13.01 -56.45 -42.34
CA ASN A 476 13.45 -57.85 -42.24
C ASN A 476 13.03 -58.45 -40.89
N ALA A 477 12.93 -59.77 -40.81
CA ALA A 477 12.57 -60.47 -39.57
C ALA A 477 13.50 -60.13 -38.38
N ALA A 478 14.78 -59.87 -38.66
CA ALA A 478 15.76 -59.42 -37.66
C ALA A 478 15.52 -57.98 -37.18
N THR A 479 15.11 -57.05 -38.05
CA THR A 479 14.79 -55.67 -37.64
C THR A 479 13.46 -55.60 -36.90
N LYS A 480 12.48 -56.43 -37.29
CA LYS A 480 11.22 -56.59 -36.53
C LYS A 480 11.48 -57.16 -35.14
N ARG A 481 12.39 -58.13 -35.03
CA ARG A 481 12.87 -58.67 -33.75
C ARG A 481 13.55 -57.61 -32.89
N GLY A 482 14.52 -56.88 -33.42
CA GLY A 482 15.20 -55.81 -32.69
C GLY A 482 14.24 -54.70 -32.21
N ARG A 483 13.24 -54.34 -33.03
CA ARG A 483 12.17 -53.42 -32.61
C ARG A 483 11.31 -53.99 -31.48
N MET A 484 10.99 -55.28 -31.50
CA MET A 484 10.23 -55.93 -30.41
C MET A 484 11.04 -56.03 -29.12
N GLU A 485 12.34 -56.31 -29.20
CA GLU A 485 13.25 -56.29 -28.04
C GLU A 485 13.38 -54.88 -27.46
N GLN A 486 13.56 -53.87 -28.30
CA GLN A 486 13.61 -52.47 -27.90
C GLN A 486 12.27 -51.99 -27.31
N ALA A 487 11.14 -52.36 -27.94
CA ALA A 487 9.82 -52.06 -27.44
C ALA A 487 9.54 -52.75 -26.10
N LEU A 488 10.00 -54.00 -25.92
CA LEU A 488 9.90 -54.68 -24.64
C LEU A 488 10.69 -53.92 -23.57
N VAL A 489 11.93 -53.51 -23.84
CA VAL A 489 12.72 -52.74 -22.87
C VAL A 489 12.04 -51.38 -22.56
N ALA A 490 11.52 -50.69 -23.57
CA ALA A 490 10.90 -49.37 -23.43
C ALA A 490 9.46 -49.37 -22.85
N SER A 491 8.71 -50.46 -22.98
CA SER A 491 7.30 -50.50 -22.54
C SER A 491 7.17 -50.54 -21.02
N HIS A 492 6.16 -49.82 -20.52
CA HIS A 492 5.76 -49.74 -19.12
C HIS A 492 4.39 -50.36 -18.84
N ASP A 493 3.64 -50.74 -19.89
CA ASP A 493 2.28 -51.26 -19.78
C ASP A 493 2.29 -52.79 -19.55
N PRO A 494 1.65 -53.32 -18.49
CA PRO A 494 1.65 -54.75 -18.20
C PRO A 494 1.15 -55.63 -19.36
N GLU A 495 0.09 -55.22 -20.05
CA GLU A 495 -0.53 -55.98 -21.14
C GLU A 495 0.35 -55.98 -22.40
N GLU A 496 0.90 -54.82 -22.76
CA GLU A 496 1.88 -54.71 -23.85
C GLU A 496 3.12 -55.59 -23.57
N ILE A 497 3.68 -55.52 -22.36
CA ILE A 497 4.82 -56.35 -21.93
C ILE A 497 4.51 -57.84 -22.07
N LEU A 498 3.34 -58.28 -21.59
CA LEU A 498 2.91 -59.69 -21.69
C LEU A 498 2.76 -60.14 -23.15
N SER A 499 2.19 -59.28 -24.01
CA SER A 499 2.05 -59.55 -25.44
C SER A 499 3.40 -59.66 -26.16
N LEU A 500 4.35 -58.80 -25.82
CA LEU A 500 5.71 -58.78 -26.36
C LEU A 500 6.52 -60.00 -25.89
N ILE A 501 6.39 -60.39 -24.62
CA ILE A 501 7.00 -61.63 -24.11
C ILE A 501 6.51 -62.85 -24.89
N LYS A 502 5.18 -62.96 -25.12
CA LYS A 502 4.59 -64.07 -25.87
C LYS A 502 5.11 -64.10 -27.32
N MET A 503 5.11 -62.96 -28.00
CA MET A 503 5.62 -62.85 -29.38
C MET A 503 7.12 -63.17 -29.50
N LEU A 504 7.93 -62.82 -28.50
CA LEU A 504 9.37 -63.10 -28.48
C LEU A 504 9.69 -64.56 -28.09
N GLN A 505 8.83 -65.23 -27.33
CA GLN A 505 8.95 -66.66 -27.01
C GLN A 505 8.50 -67.57 -28.16
N GLU A 506 7.52 -67.12 -28.97
CA GLU A 506 7.06 -67.81 -30.19
C GLU A 506 8.03 -67.61 -31.38
N ALA A 507 8.99 -66.69 -31.27
CA ALA A 507 10.01 -66.45 -32.29
C ALA A 507 11.09 -67.55 -32.31
N SER A 508 11.52 -67.96 -33.51
CA SER A 508 12.60 -68.94 -33.71
C SER A 508 13.93 -68.25 -34.04
N PRO A 509 15.04 -68.48 -33.31
CA PRO A 509 15.17 -69.28 -32.08
C PRO A 509 14.67 -68.55 -30.81
N PRO A 510 14.27 -69.28 -29.75
CA PRO A 510 13.77 -68.69 -28.51
C PRO A 510 14.87 -67.90 -27.78
N ILE A 511 14.54 -66.67 -27.39
CA ILE A 511 15.47 -65.75 -26.73
C ILE A 511 15.46 -65.97 -25.22
N ARG A 512 16.64 -65.92 -24.59
CA ARG A 512 16.74 -65.81 -23.14
C ARG A 512 16.36 -64.39 -22.73
N LEU A 513 15.10 -64.18 -22.35
CA LEU A 513 14.58 -62.86 -21.99
C LEU A 513 15.41 -62.18 -20.88
N ALA A 514 15.97 -62.96 -19.95
CA ALA A 514 16.83 -62.45 -18.88
C ALA A 514 18.15 -61.82 -19.35
N SER A 515 18.61 -62.09 -20.58
CA SER A 515 19.86 -61.50 -21.13
C SER A 515 19.64 -60.25 -21.97
N LEU A 516 18.40 -59.77 -22.12
CA LEU A 516 18.09 -58.57 -22.90
C LEU A 516 18.61 -57.28 -22.25
N ASN A 517 18.69 -57.23 -20.92
CA ASN A 517 19.21 -56.10 -20.18
C ASN A 517 20.07 -56.58 -19.00
N SER A 518 21.33 -56.15 -18.94
CA SER A 518 22.27 -56.47 -17.85
C SER A 518 21.88 -55.88 -16.49
N HIS A 519 20.98 -54.88 -16.47
CA HIS A 519 20.50 -54.21 -15.26
C HIS A 519 19.30 -54.93 -14.61
N TRP A 520 18.72 -55.95 -15.26
CA TRP A 520 17.62 -56.74 -14.72
C TRP A 520 18.08 -57.70 -13.62
N GLN A 521 18.17 -57.18 -12.39
CA GLN A 521 18.59 -57.93 -11.20
C GLN A 521 17.47 -57.97 -10.15
N LEU A 522 17.08 -59.19 -9.74
CA LEU A 522 16.09 -59.39 -8.69
C LEU A 522 16.70 -59.27 -7.29
N THR A 523 15.95 -58.65 -6.36
CA THR A 523 16.24 -58.63 -4.92
C THR A 523 16.25 -60.05 -4.34
N ARG A 524 16.82 -60.23 -3.15
CA ARG A 524 16.90 -61.55 -2.50
C ARG A 524 15.51 -62.18 -2.29
N SER A 525 14.56 -61.40 -1.80
CA SER A 525 13.13 -61.72 -1.64
C SER A 525 12.48 -62.13 -2.96
N LEU A 526 12.69 -61.37 -4.03
CA LEU A 526 12.11 -61.68 -5.34
C LEU A 526 12.79 -62.87 -6.03
N ARG A 527 14.05 -63.17 -5.70
CA ARG A 527 14.74 -64.38 -6.16
C ARG A 527 14.21 -65.63 -5.48
N GLU A 528 13.93 -65.55 -4.19
CA GLU A 528 13.24 -66.62 -3.44
C GLU A 528 11.81 -66.83 -3.97
N PHE A 529 11.12 -65.74 -4.28
CA PHE A 529 9.81 -65.77 -4.93
C PHE A 529 9.86 -66.44 -6.31
N HIS A 530 10.80 -66.01 -7.16
CA HIS A 530 10.98 -66.53 -8.53
C HIS A 530 11.28 -68.03 -8.55
N ARG A 531 12.14 -68.50 -7.64
CA ARG A 531 12.47 -69.93 -7.49
C ARG A 531 11.28 -70.79 -7.08
N GLY A 532 10.29 -70.21 -6.40
CA GLY A 532 9.07 -70.91 -5.98
C GLY A 532 8.05 -71.11 -7.11
N LEU A 533 8.20 -70.43 -8.25
CA LEU A 533 7.22 -70.48 -9.34
C LEU A 533 7.41 -71.70 -10.26
N PRO A 534 6.33 -72.20 -10.91
CA PRO A 534 6.44 -73.23 -11.94
C PRO A 534 7.31 -72.78 -13.13
N GLN A 535 8.04 -73.70 -13.74
CA GLN A 535 8.99 -73.40 -14.83
C GLN A 535 8.37 -72.65 -16.02
N GLN A 536 7.09 -72.92 -16.33
CA GLN A 536 6.33 -72.23 -17.39
C GLN A 536 6.10 -70.73 -17.11
N TRP A 537 6.22 -70.30 -15.85
CA TRP A 537 5.92 -68.93 -15.40
C TRP A 537 7.19 -68.13 -15.08
N GLN A 538 8.32 -68.83 -14.91
CA GLN A 538 9.58 -68.23 -14.44
C GLN A 538 10.12 -67.15 -15.39
N ASP A 539 10.11 -67.37 -16.70
CA ASP A 539 10.68 -66.39 -17.65
C ASP A 539 9.82 -65.12 -17.77
N ARG A 540 8.50 -65.29 -17.84
CA ARG A 540 7.51 -64.19 -17.86
C ARG A 540 7.59 -63.35 -16.59
N MET A 541 7.56 -64.01 -15.44
CA MET A 541 7.54 -63.36 -14.13
C MET A 541 8.88 -62.70 -13.82
N PHE A 542 10.01 -63.27 -14.29
CA PHE A 542 11.32 -62.63 -14.19
C PHE A 542 11.33 -61.26 -14.85
N VAL A 543 10.84 -61.14 -16.09
CA VAL A 543 10.84 -59.88 -16.84
C VAL A 543 9.95 -58.83 -16.17
N ILE A 544 8.74 -59.19 -15.74
CA ILE A 544 7.82 -58.25 -15.09
C ILE A 544 8.39 -57.76 -13.74
N LEU A 545 8.94 -58.67 -12.93
CA LEU A 545 9.54 -58.32 -11.66
C LEU A 545 10.81 -57.47 -11.84
N ALA A 546 11.68 -57.81 -12.80
CA ALA A 546 12.87 -57.04 -13.09
C ALA A 546 12.53 -55.63 -13.61
N LYS A 547 11.50 -55.50 -14.46
CA LYS A 547 10.99 -54.19 -14.91
C LYS A 547 10.37 -53.37 -13.79
N ALA A 548 9.63 -54.01 -12.88
CA ALA A 548 9.08 -53.31 -11.72
C ALA A 548 10.21 -52.74 -10.84
N LEU A 549 11.30 -53.48 -10.66
CA LEU A 549 12.49 -53.01 -9.94
C LEU A 549 13.26 -51.92 -10.70
N GLU A 550 13.38 -52.03 -12.02
CA GLU A 550 13.97 -51.01 -12.88
C GLU A 550 13.19 -49.69 -12.77
N LEU A 551 11.87 -49.73 -12.96
CA LEU A 551 10.99 -48.57 -12.80
C LEU A 551 11.05 -47.98 -11.40
N ARG A 552 11.13 -48.83 -10.36
CA ARG A 552 11.36 -48.39 -8.98
C ARG A 552 12.68 -47.65 -8.81
N SER A 553 13.77 -48.15 -9.41
CA SER A 553 15.08 -47.48 -9.38
C SER A 553 15.09 -46.14 -10.12
N LEU A 554 14.24 -46.01 -11.15
CA LEU A 554 14.00 -44.77 -11.90
C LEU A 554 12.98 -43.83 -11.22
N LYS A 555 12.51 -44.16 -10.00
CA LYS A 555 11.49 -43.42 -9.23
C LYS A 555 10.11 -43.33 -9.91
N LEU A 556 9.83 -44.20 -10.88
CA LEU A 556 8.52 -44.35 -11.51
C LEU A 556 7.67 -45.37 -10.73
N TYR A 557 7.24 -44.98 -9.53
CA TYR A 557 6.60 -45.90 -8.59
C TYR A 557 5.21 -46.39 -9.03
N ALA A 558 4.38 -45.53 -9.64
CA ALA A 558 3.03 -45.93 -10.03
C ALA A 558 3.02 -47.02 -11.12
N PRO A 559 3.80 -46.90 -12.23
CA PRO A 559 3.97 -48.01 -13.17
C PRO A 559 4.59 -49.27 -12.55
N ALA A 560 5.56 -49.12 -11.64
CA ALA A 560 6.15 -50.27 -10.94
C ALA A 560 5.10 -51.04 -10.11
N LEU A 561 4.22 -50.33 -9.40
CA LEU A 561 3.12 -50.93 -8.64
C LEU A 561 2.09 -51.60 -9.54
N GLN A 562 1.79 -51.05 -10.71
CA GLN A 562 0.91 -51.69 -11.70
C GLN A 562 1.46 -53.04 -12.17
N LEU A 563 2.77 -53.13 -12.42
CA LEU A 563 3.43 -54.41 -12.75
C LEU A 563 3.37 -55.41 -11.59
N PHE A 564 3.60 -54.97 -10.35
CA PHE A 564 3.47 -55.87 -9.19
C PHE A 564 2.03 -56.35 -8.97
N HIS A 565 1.02 -55.48 -9.15
CA HIS A 565 -0.39 -55.87 -9.07
C HIS A 565 -0.77 -56.84 -10.19
N ALA A 566 -0.22 -56.69 -11.40
CA ALA A 566 -0.43 -57.66 -12.48
C ALA A 566 0.04 -59.07 -12.07
N VAL A 567 1.20 -59.17 -11.42
CA VAL A 567 1.72 -60.44 -10.88
C VAL A 567 0.83 -60.97 -9.74
N GLU A 568 0.37 -60.09 -8.84
CA GLU A 568 -0.52 -60.44 -7.73
C GLU A 568 -1.86 -61.04 -8.20
N LEU A 569 -2.45 -60.45 -9.26
CA LEU A 569 -3.72 -60.91 -9.84
C LEU A 569 -3.65 -62.35 -10.36
N GLU A 570 -2.50 -62.77 -10.89
CA GLU A 570 -2.30 -64.13 -11.39
C GLU A 570 -2.03 -65.17 -10.28
N LEU A 571 -1.70 -64.74 -9.06
CA LEU A 571 -1.27 -65.61 -7.93
C LEU A 571 -2.36 -65.95 -6.92
N ARG A 572 -3.64 -65.67 -7.21
CA ARG A 572 -4.79 -65.80 -6.28
C ARG A 572 -5.11 -67.22 -5.76
N LEU A 573 -4.26 -68.22 -5.98
CA LEU A 573 -4.46 -69.58 -5.48
C LEU A 573 -3.94 -69.73 -4.03
N PRO A 574 -4.69 -70.40 -3.13
CA PRO A 574 -4.35 -70.51 -1.71
C PRO A 574 -3.03 -71.26 -1.42
N GLN A 575 -2.50 -72.02 -2.38
CA GLN A 575 -1.21 -72.70 -2.29
C GLN A 575 0.02 -71.77 -2.32
N TRP A 576 -0.16 -70.52 -2.76
CA TRP A 576 0.93 -69.56 -2.96
C TRP A 576 1.02 -68.47 -1.88
N ARG A 577 0.32 -68.63 -0.74
CA ARG A 577 0.25 -67.61 0.34
C ARG A 577 1.60 -67.03 0.75
N ARG A 578 2.64 -67.88 0.88
CA ARG A 578 4.00 -67.45 1.21
C ARG A 578 4.66 -66.62 0.09
N LEU A 579 4.44 -66.98 -1.17
CA LEU A 579 4.93 -66.23 -2.32
C LEU A 579 4.19 -64.89 -2.44
N THR A 580 2.86 -64.88 -2.27
CA THR A 580 2.06 -63.66 -2.23
C THR A 580 2.54 -62.72 -1.11
N ALA A 581 2.90 -63.25 0.07
CA ALA A 581 3.44 -62.43 1.16
C ALA A 581 4.79 -61.76 0.80
N LEU A 582 5.67 -62.45 0.07
CA LEU A 582 6.94 -61.87 -0.41
C LEU A 582 6.71 -60.77 -1.46
N LEU A 583 5.76 -60.96 -2.37
CA LEU A 583 5.38 -59.96 -3.37
C LEU A 583 4.75 -58.72 -2.72
N VAL A 584 3.82 -58.91 -1.77
CA VAL A 584 3.19 -57.84 -1.01
C VAL A 584 4.21 -57.05 -0.19
N ALA A 585 5.27 -57.70 0.32
CA ALA A 585 6.37 -56.99 1.00
C ALA A 585 7.13 -56.04 0.05
N GLU A 586 7.39 -56.47 -1.18
CA GLU A 586 8.05 -55.62 -2.18
C GLU A 586 7.15 -54.49 -2.68
N MET A 587 5.85 -54.75 -2.80
CA MET A 587 4.84 -53.72 -3.10
C MET A 587 4.80 -52.68 -1.99
N ARG A 588 4.66 -53.09 -0.73
CA ARG A 588 4.67 -52.20 0.44
C ARG A 588 5.95 -51.40 0.55
N HIS A 589 7.10 -52.01 0.23
CA HIS A 589 8.37 -51.30 0.17
C HIS A 589 8.39 -50.22 -0.93
N THR A 590 7.86 -50.54 -2.11
CA THR A 590 7.72 -49.60 -3.22
C THR A 590 6.76 -48.45 -2.88
N GLU A 591 5.67 -48.74 -2.18
CA GLU A 591 4.73 -47.73 -1.66
C GLU A 591 5.36 -46.81 -0.62
N ALA A 592 6.18 -47.35 0.28
CA ALA A 592 6.92 -46.56 1.26
C ALA A 592 7.97 -45.66 0.59
N LEU A 593 8.69 -46.16 -0.43
CA LEU A 593 9.63 -45.35 -1.21
C LEU A 593 8.93 -44.22 -1.97
N GLN A 594 7.77 -44.51 -2.57
CA GLN A 594 6.93 -43.49 -3.20
C GLN A 594 6.51 -42.41 -2.21
N ALA A 595 6.06 -42.81 -1.02
CA ALA A 595 5.66 -41.87 0.03
C ALA A 595 6.85 -41.00 0.50
N ALA A 596 8.05 -41.58 0.62
CA ALA A 596 9.25 -40.87 1.05
C ALA A 596 9.69 -39.79 0.03
N ASP A 597 9.59 -40.07 -1.27
CA ASP A 597 9.99 -39.14 -2.33
C ASP A 597 9.01 -37.95 -2.44
N VAL A 598 7.71 -38.18 -2.28
CA VAL A 598 6.63 -37.17 -2.44
C VAL A 598 6.49 -36.22 -1.23
N LEU A 599 7.11 -36.51 -0.08
CA LEU A 599 7.08 -35.62 1.09
C LEU A 599 7.79 -34.27 0.82
N PRO A 600 7.24 -33.13 1.30
CA PRO A 600 6.04 -32.99 2.15
C PRO A 600 4.72 -33.15 1.39
N LEU A 601 3.75 -33.85 1.98
CA LEU A 601 2.44 -34.10 1.36
C LEU A 601 1.62 -32.80 1.29
N THR A 602 1.41 -32.26 0.08
CA THR A 602 0.53 -31.11 -0.15
C THR A 602 -0.94 -31.47 0.10
N ALA A 603 -1.80 -30.49 0.43
CA ALA A 603 -3.23 -30.71 0.69
C ALA A 603 -4.02 -31.39 -0.46
N ASN A 604 -3.48 -31.34 -1.69
CA ASN A 604 -4.05 -31.98 -2.89
C ASN A 604 -3.42 -33.35 -3.22
N ALA A 605 -2.68 -33.98 -2.30
CA ALA A 605 -2.03 -35.27 -2.55
C ALA A 605 -3.07 -36.39 -2.75
N GLN A 606 -2.83 -37.25 -3.75
CA GLN A 606 -3.71 -38.37 -4.12
C GLN A 606 -3.89 -39.43 -3.02
N ARG A 607 -2.99 -39.50 -2.03
CA ARG A 607 -3.07 -40.43 -0.89
C ARG A 607 -3.17 -39.67 0.42
N ARG A 608 -4.05 -40.13 1.31
CA ARG A 608 -4.23 -39.54 2.64
C ARG A 608 -3.02 -39.86 3.54
N PRO A 609 -2.52 -38.91 4.35
CA PRO A 609 -1.41 -39.14 5.27
C PRO A 609 -1.62 -40.35 6.21
N THR A 610 -2.86 -40.62 6.61
CA THR A 610 -3.23 -41.74 7.49
C THR A 610 -2.84 -43.12 6.96
N ASP A 611 -2.95 -43.32 5.64
CA ASP A 611 -2.72 -44.63 5.02
C ASP A 611 -1.21 -44.93 4.98
N VAL A 612 -0.40 -43.89 4.77
CA VAL A 612 1.07 -43.96 4.83
C VAL A 612 1.55 -44.20 6.26
N ILE A 613 0.95 -43.53 7.26
CA ILE A 613 1.27 -43.72 8.68
C ILE A 613 1.00 -45.18 9.09
N GLN A 614 -0.16 -45.72 8.70
CA GLN A 614 -0.50 -47.12 8.99
C GLN A 614 0.45 -48.10 8.29
N LEU A 615 0.82 -47.85 7.03
CA LEU A 615 1.80 -48.66 6.30
C LEU A 615 3.15 -48.70 7.02
N ALA A 616 3.68 -47.54 7.42
CA ALA A 616 4.96 -47.43 8.09
C ALA A 616 4.94 -48.05 9.50
N ARG A 617 3.89 -47.77 10.28
CA ARG A 617 3.69 -48.33 11.62
C ARG A 617 3.59 -49.85 11.62
N THR A 618 2.72 -50.41 10.76
CA THR A 618 2.52 -51.87 10.69
C THR A 618 3.76 -52.60 10.19
N SER A 619 4.49 -52.01 9.24
CA SER A 619 5.75 -52.60 8.74
C SER A 619 6.86 -52.56 9.79
N LEU A 620 7.01 -51.44 10.51
CA LEU A 620 7.99 -51.33 11.59
C LEU A 620 7.72 -52.33 12.72
N LEU A 621 6.47 -52.41 13.19
CA LEU A 621 6.07 -53.36 14.24
C LEU A 621 6.23 -54.81 13.78
N ALA A 622 5.92 -55.12 12.51
CA ALA A 622 6.09 -56.48 11.96
C ALA A 622 7.56 -56.91 11.88
N TYR A 623 8.50 -55.98 11.70
CA TYR A 623 9.93 -56.28 11.68
C TYR A 623 10.45 -56.68 13.07
N TYR A 624 9.97 -56.02 14.13
CA TYR A 624 10.40 -56.25 15.52
C TYR A 624 9.50 -57.23 16.31
N ALA A 625 8.44 -57.74 15.71
CA ALA A 625 7.55 -58.75 16.31
C ALA A 625 8.15 -60.17 16.24
N ASP A 626 7.65 -61.08 17.09
CA ASP A 626 8.08 -62.49 17.14
C ASP A 626 7.93 -63.23 15.81
N ALA A 627 8.79 -64.24 15.63
CA ALA A 627 9.08 -64.97 14.40
C ALA A 627 7.90 -65.68 13.69
N ASP A 628 6.68 -65.72 14.23
CA ASP A 628 5.61 -66.62 13.77
C ASP A 628 4.65 -66.04 12.70
N LYS A 629 5.05 -64.99 11.96
CA LYS A 629 4.24 -64.43 10.86
C LYS A 629 4.88 -64.65 9.50
N ASP A 630 4.06 -65.04 8.51
CA ASP A 630 4.42 -65.27 7.09
C ASP A 630 5.02 -64.03 6.39
N TYR A 631 4.86 -62.84 6.96
CA TYR A 631 5.33 -61.56 6.45
C TYR A 631 6.45 -61.00 7.34
N ARG A 632 7.62 -60.74 6.76
CA ARG A 632 8.73 -60.04 7.42
C ARG A 632 9.36 -58.99 6.49
N PRO A 633 9.32 -57.70 6.84
CA PRO A 633 10.04 -56.65 6.10
C PRO A 633 11.56 -56.85 6.14
N CYS A 634 12.27 -56.28 5.15
CA CYS A 634 13.73 -56.18 5.20
C CYS A 634 14.20 -55.02 6.09
N GLN A 635 15.47 -55.03 6.46
CA GLN A 635 16.10 -53.97 7.26
C GLN A 635 15.95 -52.58 6.60
N GLU A 636 16.19 -52.48 5.29
CA GLU A 636 16.06 -51.23 4.52
C GLU A 636 14.63 -50.65 4.60
N MET A 637 13.61 -51.51 4.58
CA MET A 637 12.22 -51.11 4.77
C MET A 637 11.97 -50.61 6.21
N ALA A 638 12.50 -51.28 7.22
CA ALA A 638 12.35 -50.85 8.61
C ALA A 638 13.03 -49.49 8.88
N GLU A 639 14.22 -49.27 8.33
CA GLU A 639 14.94 -47.99 8.41
C GLU A 639 14.17 -46.87 7.69
N LEU A 640 13.64 -47.14 6.50
CA LEU A 640 12.77 -46.21 5.77
C LEU A 640 11.48 -45.89 6.54
N CYS A 641 10.86 -46.88 7.20
CA CYS A 641 9.69 -46.64 8.03
C CYS A 641 10.02 -45.74 9.24
N CYS A 642 11.21 -45.85 9.83
CA CYS A 642 11.63 -44.97 10.91
C CYS A 642 11.72 -43.51 10.45
N THR A 643 12.34 -43.23 9.30
CA THR A 643 12.46 -41.87 8.75
C THR A 643 11.12 -41.33 8.27
N LEU A 644 10.26 -42.17 7.67
CA LEU A 644 8.89 -41.80 7.30
C LEU A 644 8.03 -41.39 8.50
N LEU A 645 8.06 -42.16 9.59
CA LEU A 645 7.29 -41.84 10.80
C LEU A 645 7.78 -40.55 11.45
N LEU A 646 9.10 -40.31 11.47
CA LEU A 646 9.66 -39.03 11.93
C LEU A 646 9.22 -37.87 11.03
N ASN A 647 9.25 -38.05 9.71
CA ASN A 647 8.81 -37.04 8.73
C ASN A 647 7.33 -36.68 8.85
N LEU A 648 6.51 -37.63 9.30
CA LEU A 648 5.07 -37.46 9.52
C LEU A 648 4.74 -37.05 10.95
N ALA A 649 5.74 -36.77 11.79
CA ALA A 649 5.61 -36.39 13.20
C ALA A 649 4.88 -37.43 14.09
N GLU A 650 4.95 -38.71 13.72
CA GLU A 650 4.33 -39.83 14.46
C GLU A 650 5.32 -40.45 15.45
N TRP A 651 5.52 -39.78 16.59
CA TRP A 651 6.56 -40.14 17.56
C TRP A 651 6.17 -41.27 18.52
N ASP A 652 4.87 -41.51 18.74
CA ASP A 652 4.40 -42.47 19.75
C ASP A 652 4.70 -43.93 19.38
N VAL A 653 4.78 -44.23 18.08
CA VAL A 653 5.02 -45.58 17.54
C VAL A 653 6.31 -46.20 18.06
N PHE A 654 7.36 -45.39 18.28
CA PHE A 654 8.65 -45.87 18.78
C PHE A 654 8.60 -46.38 20.24
N SER A 655 7.57 -46.00 21.00
CA SER A 655 7.36 -46.47 22.37
C SER A 655 6.61 -47.80 22.44
N GLU A 656 5.90 -48.17 21.37
CA GLU A 656 5.12 -49.42 21.26
C GLU A 656 5.99 -50.64 20.93
N VAL A 657 7.18 -50.41 20.38
CA VAL A 657 8.14 -51.45 20.05
C VAL A 657 8.80 -51.97 21.33
N GLY A 658 8.64 -53.27 21.62
CA GLY A 658 9.28 -53.95 22.75
C GLY A 658 10.81 -54.00 22.64
N LYS A 659 11.50 -54.60 23.63
CA LYS A 659 12.98 -54.72 23.60
C LYS A 659 13.45 -55.42 22.30
N PRO A 660 14.25 -54.75 21.44
CA PRO A 660 14.68 -55.34 20.19
C PRO A 660 15.64 -56.52 20.44
N GLN A 661 15.30 -57.71 19.92
CA GLN A 661 16.16 -58.91 20.03
C GLN A 661 17.23 -59.00 18.93
N GLN A 662 17.09 -58.25 17.82
CA GLN A 662 18.01 -58.28 16.68
C GLN A 662 18.97 -57.08 16.68
N THR A 663 20.27 -57.36 16.52
CA THR A 663 21.43 -56.48 16.72
C THR A 663 21.68 -55.38 15.66
N SER A 664 20.69 -55.06 14.82
CA SER A 664 20.81 -53.98 13.82
C SER A 664 20.14 -52.69 14.32
N ILE A 665 20.70 -52.10 15.37
CA ILE A 665 20.00 -51.21 16.31
C ILE A 665 20.35 -49.72 16.13
N GLY A 666 21.22 -49.35 15.18
CA GLY A 666 21.73 -47.97 15.04
C GLY A 666 20.69 -46.92 14.63
N VAL A 667 19.97 -47.15 13.52
CA VAL A 667 18.97 -46.19 13.00
C VAL A 667 17.74 -46.12 13.88
N PHE A 668 17.29 -47.26 14.41
CA PHE A 668 16.11 -47.33 15.26
C PHE A 668 16.31 -46.61 16.59
N GLU A 669 17.42 -46.84 17.31
CA GLU A 669 17.68 -46.13 18.57
C GLU A 669 17.88 -44.63 18.35
N LEU A 670 18.56 -44.23 17.26
CA LEU A 670 18.65 -42.83 16.88
C LEU A 670 17.27 -42.22 16.63
N SER A 671 16.41 -42.92 15.88
CA SER A 671 15.06 -42.45 15.55
C SER A 671 14.17 -42.37 16.80
N LYS A 672 14.28 -43.35 17.70
CA LYS A 672 13.57 -43.39 18.98
C LYS A 672 14.02 -42.26 19.91
N ALA A 673 15.31 -42.05 20.05
CA ALA A 673 15.85 -40.95 20.85
C ALA A 673 15.43 -39.58 20.27
N LEU A 674 15.50 -39.42 18.95
CA LEU A 674 15.06 -38.19 18.27
C LEU A 674 13.56 -37.95 18.42
N ALA A 675 12.71 -38.96 18.21
CA ALA A 675 11.27 -38.88 18.42
C ALA A 675 10.90 -38.49 19.86
N ALA A 676 11.60 -39.05 20.86
CA ALA A 676 11.39 -38.72 22.27
C ALA A 676 11.71 -37.24 22.56
N VAL A 677 12.80 -36.70 21.98
CA VAL A 677 13.17 -35.29 22.13
C VAL A 677 12.19 -34.38 21.37
N CYS A 678 11.79 -34.73 20.15
CA CYS A 678 10.76 -33.98 19.40
C CYS A 678 9.45 -33.85 20.21
N LYS A 679 8.96 -34.96 20.79
CA LYS A 679 7.76 -34.98 21.62
C LYS A 679 7.89 -34.11 22.87
N ASP A 680 9.04 -34.19 23.55
CA ASP A 680 9.32 -33.41 24.76
C ASP A 680 9.43 -31.90 24.47
N VAL A 681 10.01 -31.53 23.32
CA VAL A 681 10.07 -30.15 22.81
C VAL A 681 8.68 -29.62 22.46
N CYS A 682 7.87 -30.39 21.73
CA CYS A 682 6.49 -30.00 21.38
C CYS A 682 5.57 -29.85 22.60
N THR A 683 5.86 -30.57 23.69
CA THR A 683 5.14 -30.43 24.96
C THR A 683 5.75 -29.36 25.88
N ASN A 684 6.74 -28.60 25.40
CA ASN A 684 7.46 -27.53 26.13
C ASN A 684 8.11 -27.99 27.45
N LYS A 685 8.42 -29.27 27.61
CA LYS A 685 9.04 -29.82 28.83
C LYS A 685 10.56 -29.66 28.84
N MET A 686 11.21 -29.78 27.68
CA MET A 686 12.65 -29.53 27.46
C MET A 686 13.58 -30.26 28.45
N THR A 687 13.30 -31.54 28.69
CA THR A 687 13.92 -32.41 29.67
C THR A 687 15.32 -32.88 29.22
N ARG A 688 16.38 -32.44 29.92
CA ARG A 688 17.77 -32.79 29.59
C ARG A 688 18.08 -34.30 29.61
N SER A 689 17.48 -35.07 30.52
CA SER A 689 17.74 -36.52 30.62
C SER A 689 17.25 -37.30 29.39
N ILE A 690 16.20 -36.82 28.72
CA ILE A 690 15.69 -37.40 27.46
C ILE A 690 16.64 -37.02 26.32
N ALA A 691 17.06 -35.75 26.25
CA ALA A 691 18.03 -35.26 25.26
C ALA A 691 19.42 -35.93 25.39
N GLN A 692 19.81 -36.37 26.59
CA GLN A 692 21.08 -37.03 26.84
C GLN A 692 21.26 -38.31 26.00
N GLN A 693 20.19 -39.09 25.78
CA GLN A 693 20.26 -40.32 24.98
C GLN A 693 20.60 -40.02 23.51
N LEU A 694 20.01 -38.96 22.96
CA LEU A 694 20.32 -38.48 21.61
C LEU A 694 21.75 -37.92 21.54
N TRP A 695 22.15 -37.13 22.53
CA TRP A 695 23.49 -36.58 22.66
C TRP A 695 24.57 -37.66 22.67
N ASP A 696 24.42 -38.69 23.52
CA ASP A 696 25.38 -39.79 23.63
C ASP A 696 25.46 -40.62 22.34
N SER A 697 24.31 -40.83 21.68
CA SER A 697 24.24 -41.54 20.39
C SER A 697 25.01 -40.79 19.30
N VAL A 698 24.79 -39.47 19.18
CA VAL A 698 25.50 -38.62 18.21
C VAL A 698 26.99 -38.52 18.53
N LEU A 699 27.37 -38.37 19.81
CA LEU A 699 28.78 -38.33 20.20
C LEU A 699 29.52 -39.66 19.95
N SER A 700 28.86 -40.80 20.15
CA SER A 700 29.47 -42.12 19.92
C SER A 700 30.00 -42.30 18.49
N MET A 701 29.32 -41.68 17.51
CA MET A 701 29.71 -41.68 16.10
C MET A 701 30.97 -40.82 15.81
N LEU A 702 31.27 -39.84 16.67
CA LEU A 702 32.30 -38.82 16.45
C LEU A 702 33.66 -39.16 17.10
N VAL A 703 33.76 -40.31 17.77
CA VAL A 703 34.99 -40.78 18.44
C VAL A 703 36.08 -41.10 17.40
N ALA A 704 37.31 -40.70 17.67
CA ALA A 704 38.45 -41.00 16.80
C ALA A 704 38.78 -42.50 16.81
N SER A 705 38.87 -43.14 15.64
CA SER A 705 39.15 -44.59 15.49
C SER A 705 40.46 -45.09 16.12
N GLY A 706 41.33 -44.22 16.64
CA GLY A 706 42.60 -44.57 17.30
C GLY A 706 42.52 -44.84 18.82
N GLY A 707 41.38 -44.59 19.48
CA GLY A 707 41.29 -44.63 20.95
C GLY A 707 41.31 -46.02 21.61
N GLN A 708 41.20 -47.11 20.84
CA GLN A 708 41.17 -48.48 21.38
C GLN A 708 42.53 -49.20 21.41
N GLN A 709 43.65 -48.52 21.16
CA GLN A 709 44.97 -49.13 21.35
C GLN A 709 45.71 -48.52 22.54
N ASN A 710 45.36 -48.93 23.75
CA ASN A 710 46.33 -48.95 24.85
C ASN A 710 45.91 -49.84 26.02
N ARG A 711 45.84 -51.16 25.79
CA ARG A 711 46.31 -52.20 26.73
C ARG A 711 46.65 -53.47 25.94
N ARG A 712 47.92 -53.61 25.51
CA ARG A 712 48.50 -54.92 25.21
C ARG A 712 48.66 -55.67 26.54
N PRO A 713 48.15 -56.90 26.74
CA PRO A 713 48.78 -57.83 27.65
C PRO A 713 49.96 -58.48 26.92
N ALA A 714 51.15 -58.41 27.52
CA ALA A 714 52.33 -59.07 27.03
C ALA A 714 52.28 -60.59 27.31
N ARG A 715 52.89 -61.36 26.40
CA ARG A 715 53.38 -62.76 26.51
C ARG A 715 52.35 -63.90 26.67
N GLY A 716 52.24 -64.68 25.60
CA GLY A 716 52.57 -66.11 25.60
C GLY A 716 51.66 -67.08 26.35
N GLY A 717 50.76 -67.73 25.62
CA GLY A 717 50.11 -68.99 26.02
C GLY A 717 48.84 -69.24 25.20
N PRO A 718 48.64 -70.40 24.56
CA PRO A 718 47.38 -70.70 23.90
C PRO A 718 46.37 -71.07 24.99
N ARG A 719 45.30 -70.27 25.14
CA ARG A 719 44.11 -70.69 25.87
C ARG A 719 42.93 -70.74 24.92
N ASP A 720 42.60 -71.98 24.61
CA ASP A 720 41.28 -72.44 24.19
C ASP A 720 40.24 -72.13 25.28
N GLY A 721 38.99 -71.91 24.89
CA GLY A 721 37.83 -71.85 25.79
C GLY A 721 37.29 -70.46 26.17
N SER A 722 36.13 -70.14 25.59
CA SER A 722 35.05 -69.29 26.15
C SER A 722 35.40 -67.92 26.72
N GLN A 723 35.27 -66.88 25.88
CA GLN A 723 34.88 -65.56 26.35
C GLN A 723 33.82 -64.99 25.39
N ARG A 724 32.58 -65.47 25.59
CA ARG A 724 31.39 -64.69 25.25
C ARG A 724 31.22 -63.62 26.34
N ASP A 725 30.69 -62.48 25.92
CA ASP A 725 30.04 -61.44 26.74
C ASP A 725 30.94 -60.42 27.45
N ALA A 726 31.41 -59.45 26.67
CA ALA A 726 31.25 -58.04 27.03
C ALA A 726 30.43 -57.36 25.92
N PRO A 727 29.27 -56.74 26.20
CA PRO A 727 28.50 -56.08 25.15
C PRO A 727 29.22 -54.78 24.80
N SER A 728 30.01 -54.80 23.72
CA SER A 728 30.37 -53.55 23.05
C SER A 728 29.08 -52.92 22.57
N MET A 729 28.70 -51.77 23.14
CA MET A 729 27.56 -50.98 22.67
C MET A 729 27.64 -50.85 21.13
N PRO A 730 26.60 -51.24 20.39
CA PRO A 730 26.59 -51.12 18.93
C PRO A 730 26.64 -49.63 18.56
N SER A 731 27.79 -49.16 18.08
CA SER A 731 28.02 -47.76 17.75
C SER A 731 27.39 -47.39 16.40
N LEU A 732 26.68 -46.26 16.35
CA LEU A 732 26.18 -45.66 15.10
C LEU A 732 27.36 -45.31 14.17
N SER A 733 27.35 -45.83 12.94
CA SER A 733 28.39 -45.49 11.94
C SER A 733 28.09 -44.16 11.25
N ARG A 734 29.13 -43.43 10.85
CA ARG A 734 29.00 -42.17 10.08
C ARG A 734 28.25 -42.34 8.77
N HIS A 735 28.43 -43.47 8.08
CA HIS A 735 27.75 -43.76 6.82
C HIS A 735 26.24 -43.99 7.04
N THR A 736 25.89 -44.75 8.08
CA THR A 736 24.49 -45.00 8.47
C THR A 736 23.79 -43.70 8.85
N PHE A 737 24.45 -42.81 9.60
CA PHE A 737 23.89 -41.49 9.94
C PHE A 737 23.65 -40.64 8.70
N HIS A 738 24.59 -40.61 7.75
CA HIS A 738 24.43 -39.86 6.51
C HIS A 738 23.25 -40.38 5.66
N SER A 739 23.10 -41.71 5.54
CA SER A 739 21.95 -42.31 4.85
C SER A 739 20.62 -41.99 5.54
N PHE A 740 20.60 -42.02 6.87
CA PHE A 740 19.43 -41.62 7.67
C PHE A 740 19.07 -40.15 7.45
N LEU A 741 20.07 -39.26 7.50
CA LEU A 741 19.90 -37.82 7.30
C LEU A 741 19.30 -37.52 5.93
N GLN A 742 19.80 -38.13 4.85
CA GLN A 742 19.29 -37.89 3.49
C GLN A 742 17.79 -38.19 3.31
N GLN A 743 17.21 -39.04 4.16
CA GLN A 743 15.80 -39.38 4.14
C GLN A 743 14.94 -38.51 5.08
N LEU A 744 15.55 -37.80 6.02
CA LEU A 744 14.87 -36.96 6.99
C LEU A 744 14.54 -35.59 6.37
N LYS A 745 13.28 -35.19 6.42
CA LYS A 745 12.72 -33.96 5.86
C LYS A 745 11.94 -33.14 6.92
N ASP A 746 11.62 -33.72 8.08
CA ASP A 746 10.93 -32.98 9.15
C ASP A 746 11.79 -31.84 9.70
N LYS A 747 11.18 -30.65 9.78
CA LYS A 747 11.84 -29.42 10.20
C LYS A 747 12.33 -29.50 11.64
N LEU A 748 11.50 -30.00 12.58
CA LEU A 748 11.86 -30.03 14.00
C LEU A 748 13.00 -31.01 14.27
N ALA A 749 12.88 -32.22 13.72
CA ALA A 749 13.90 -33.26 13.84
C ALA A 749 15.25 -32.81 13.27
N LEU A 750 15.25 -32.18 12.09
CA LEU A 750 16.46 -31.60 11.49
C LEU A 750 17.06 -30.47 12.33
N THR A 751 16.23 -29.56 12.86
CA THR A 751 16.68 -28.49 13.77
C THR A 751 17.34 -29.06 15.03
N LEU A 752 16.76 -30.10 15.65
CA LEU A 752 17.30 -30.71 16.87
C LEU A 752 18.64 -31.42 16.62
N LEU A 753 18.76 -32.16 15.51
CA LEU A 753 20.04 -32.77 15.12
C LEU A 753 21.10 -31.71 14.82
N LEU A 754 20.73 -30.66 14.07
CA LEU A 754 21.63 -29.56 13.75
C LEU A 754 22.08 -28.83 15.02
N SER A 755 21.18 -28.58 15.96
CA SER A 755 21.47 -27.95 17.25
C SER A 755 22.41 -28.81 18.12
N CYS A 756 22.16 -30.12 18.20
CA CYS A 756 23.02 -31.06 18.91
C CYS A 756 24.45 -31.02 18.36
N LEU A 757 24.61 -31.10 17.03
CA LEU A 757 25.90 -31.07 16.35
C LEU A 757 26.59 -29.70 16.46
N ALA A 758 25.84 -28.60 16.33
CA ALA A 758 26.37 -27.26 16.54
C ALA A 758 26.89 -27.07 17.97
N LYS A 759 26.21 -27.63 18.97
CA LYS A 759 26.69 -27.56 20.36
C LYS A 759 27.98 -28.34 20.54
N ALA A 760 28.05 -29.56 19.99
CA ALA A 760 29.28 -30.35 20.00
C ALA A 760 30.43 -29.64 19.28
N TYR A 761 30.15 -28.99 18.14
CA TYR A 761 31.11 -28.19 17.40
C TYR A 761 31.65 -27.02 18.24
N ASN A 762 30.77 -26.23 18.87
CA ASN A 762 31.17 -25.09 19.70
C ASN A 762 32.05 -25.53 20.88
N ILE A 763 31.71 -26.61 21.59
CA ILE A 763 32.49 -27.12 22.73
C ILE A 763 33.89 -27.60 22.30
N LEU A 764 33.99 -28.33 21.19
CA LEU A 764 35.27 -28.93 20.76
C LEU A 764 36.21 -27.93 20.07
N ARG A 765 35.66 -26.83 19.55
CA ARG A 765 36.43 -25.77 18.90
C ARG A 765 37.15 -24.87 19.92
N ASP A 766 36.55 -24.61 21.08
CA ASP A 766 37.13 -23.82 22.18
C ASP A 766 37.49 -22.37 21.79
N ASP A 767 36.59 -21.71 21.03
CA ASP A 767 36.72 -20.31 20.58
C ASP A 767 35.40 -19.57 20.85
N SER A 768 35.31 -18.91 22.01
CA SER A 768 34.11 -18.21 22.48
C SER A 768 33.73 -16.99 21.63
N GLY A 769 34.63 -16.47 20.80
CA GLY A 769 34.39 -15.32 19.92
C GLY A 769 33.67 -15.66 18.61
N SER A 770 33.63 -16.95 18.24
CA SER A 770 33.12 -17.42 16.94
C SER A 770 32.08 -18.54 17.08
N GLU A 771 31.32 -18.53 18.17
CA GLU A 771 30.29 -19.54 18.42
C GLU A 771 29.18 -19.50 17.37
N VAL A 772 28.74 -20.68 16.95
CA VAL A 772 27.62 -20.88 16.04
C VAL A 772 26.31 -20.80 16.81
N CYS A 773 25.33 -20.06 16.28
CA CYS A 773 24.00 -19.95 16.88
C CYS A 773 23.30 -21.31 17.02
N LEU A 774 22.50 -21.45 18.07
CA LEU A 774 21.85 -22.69 18.48
C LEU A 774 20.37 -22.43 18.75
N GLU A 775 19.50 -23.24 18.17
CA GLU A 775 18.10 -23.33 18.60
C GLU A 775 18.00 -24.37 19.73
N TYR A 776 17.24 -24.11 20.80
CA TYR A 776 17.12 -25.00 21.97
C TYR A 776 18.44 -25.32 22.73
N PRO A 777 19.29 -24.32 23.04
CA PRO A 777 20.57 -24.58 23.73
C PRO A 777 20.43 -25.24 25.11
N GLN A 778 19.29 -25.10 25.77
CA GLN A 778 19.00 -25.64 27.10
C GLN A 778 18.96 -27.18 27.17
N LEU A 779 18.75 -27.85 26.03
CA LEU A 779 18.65 -29.31 25.94
C LEU A 779 20.00 -29.99 26.11
N TRP A 780 21.08 -29.32 25.73
CA TRP A 780 22.38 -29.95 25.55
C TRP A 780 23.33 -29.70 26.73
N PRO A 781 24.24 -30.64 27.04
CA PRO A 781 25.29 -30.43 28.03
C PRO A 781 26.20 -29.24 27.71
N THR A 782 26.78 -28.63 28.76
CA THR A 782 27.71 -27.50 28.62
C THR A 782 29.15 -27.92 28.34
N ALA A 783 29.53 -29.15 28.69
CA ALA A 783 30.87 -29.69 28.52
C ALA A 783 30.83 -31.15 28.03
N ILE A 784 31.86 -31.54 27.28
CA ILE A 784 32.08 -32.93 26.82
C ILE A 784 33.17 -33.56 27.69
N THR A 785 32.94 -34.78 28.16
CA THR A 785 33.95 -35.56 28.88
C THR A 785 35.03 -36.03 27.91
N ASN A 786 36.31 -35.79 28.24
CA ASN A 786 37.47 -36.15 27.41
C ASN A 786 37.41 -35.61 25.95
N PRO A 787 37.46 -34.28 25.74
CA PRO A 787 37.34 -33.66 24.41
C PRO A 787 38.44 -34.10 23.42
N SER A 788 39.59 -34.57 23.91
CA SER A 788 40.70 -35.10 23.10
C SER A 788 40.37 -36.39 22.36
N ASN A 789 39.34 -37.13 22.77
CA ASN A 789 38.93 -38.39 22.12
C ASN A 789 38.17 -38.18 20.80
N TYR A 790 37.76 -36.95 20.50
CA TYR A 790 36.91 -36.62 19.36
C TYR A 790 37.72 -35.95 18.24
N CYS A 791 37.43 -36.33 17.00
CA CYS A 791 38.12 -35.79 15.84
C CYS A 791 37.45 -34.49 15.37
N LYS A 792 38.10 -33.34 15.57
CA LYS A 792 37.54 -32.01 15.21
C LYS A 792 37.12 -31.90 13.73
N SER A 793 37.88 -32.48 12.80
CA SER A 793 37.52 -32.49 11.38
C SER A 793 36.26 -33.32 11.12
N ALA A 794 36.15 -34.52 11.73
CA ALA A 794 34.97 -35.36 11.58
C ALA A 794 33.69 -34.69 12.11
N VAL A 795 33.77 -33.96 13.24
CA VAL A 795 32.63 -33.16 13.75
C VAL A 795 32.26 -32.06 12.77
N THR A 796 33.26 -31.35 12.22
CA THR A 796 33.05 -30.29 11.24
C THR A 796 32.38 -30.82 9.97
N ASP A 797 32.83 -31.95 9.45
CA ASP A 797 32.30 -32.57 8.22
C ASP A 797 30.85 -33.03 8.40
N VAL A 798 30.56 -33.72 9.52
CA VAL A 798 29.20 -34.20 9.83
C VAL A 798 28.25 -33.03 10.08
N PHE A 799 28.69 -32.02 10.83
CA PHE A 799 27.92 -30.81 11.06
C PHE A 799 27.62 -30.08 9.73
N HIS A 800 28.64 -29.90 8.88
CA HIS A 800 28.47 -29.23 7.59
C HIS A 800 27.55 -30.00 6.64
N ALA A 801 27.71 -31.32 6.54
CA ALA A 801 26.81 -32.17 5.73
C ALA A 801 25.36 -32.10 6.22
N THR A 802 25.16 -32.05 7.55
CA THR A 802 23.83 -31.89 8.16
C THR A 802 23.22 -30.55 7.81
N LEU A 803 23.99 -29.47 7.93
CA LEU A 803 23.56 -28.12 7.59
C LEU A 803 23.21 -27.96 6.11
N GLN A 804 24.02 -28.52 5.21
CA GLN A 804 23.75 -28.52 3.77
C GLN A 804 22.45 -29.26 3.44
N HIS A 805 22.20 -30.41 4.08
CA HIS A 805 20.96 -31.15 3.91
C HIS A 805 19.74 -30.38 4.43
N CYS A 806 19.83 -29.76 5.61
CA CYS A 806 18.78 -28.88 6.12
C CYS A 806 18.43 -27.78 5.10
N LEU A 807 19.42 -27.07 4.56
CA LEU A 807 19.17 -26.00 3.58
C LEU A 807 18.64 -26.51 2.23
N ALA A 808 19.04 -27.71 1.81
CA ALA A 808 18.51 -28.33 0.59
C ALA A 808 17.04 -28.77 0.74
N THR A 809 16.64 -29.20 1.94
CA THR A 809 15.24 -29.57 2.23
C THR A 809 14.33 -28.36 2.43
N ASN A 810 14.82 -27.30 3.10
CA ASN A 810 14.08 -26.06 3.28
C ASN A 810 15.02 -24.85 3.24
N SER A 811 15.12 -24.24 2.07
CA SER A 811 15.93 -23.05 1.84
C SER A 811 15.34 -21.76 2.42
N SER A 812 14.06 -21.78 2.87
CA SER A 812 13.38 -20.61 3.42
C SER A 812 13.48 -20.50 4.95
N HIS A 813 14.20 -21.42 5.61
CA HIS A 813 14.41 -21.37 7.06
C HIS A 813 15.52 -20.39 7.46
N SER A 814 15.14 -19.19 7.90
CA SER A 814 16.08 -18.12 8.29
C SER A 814 17.06 -18.53 9.43
N GLY A 815 16.61 -19.31 10.41
CA GLY A 815 17.47 -19.86 11.47
C GLY A 815 18.64 -20.72 10.96
N TRP A 816 18.40 -21.64 10.02
CA TRP A 816 19.45 -22.48 9.42
C TRP A 816 20.44 -21.66 8.58
N VAL A 817 19.95 -20.64 7.87
CA VAL A 817 20.82 -19.71 7.14
C VAL A 817 21.70 -18.91 8.10
N LYS A 818 21.19 -18.51 9.28
CA LYS A 818 22.01 -17.88 10.34
C LYS A 818 23.12 -18.82 10.83
N VAL A 819 22.80 -20.09 11.06
CA VAL A 819 23.79 -21.13 11.42
C VAL A 819 24.87 -21.27 10.34
N LEU A 820 24.50 -21.21 9.06
CA LEU A 820 25.47 -21.21 7.95
C LEU A 820 26.34 -19.95 7.92
N ALA A 821 25.76 -18.79 8.21
CA ALA A 821 26.49 -17.54 8.31
C ALA A 821 27.54 -17.59 9.43
N ASP A 822 27.14 -18.03 10.63
CA ASP A 822 28.04 -18.19 11.76
C ASP A 822 29.10 -19.27 11.50
N PHE A 823 28.74 -20.39 10.87
CA PHE A 823 29.71 -21.41 10.50
C PHE A 823 30.76 -20.84 9.53
N SER A 824 30.32 -20.12 8.49
CA SER A 824 31.22 -19.46 7.53
C SER A 824 32.13 -18.43 8.20
N TYR A 825 31.58 -17.64 9.12
CA TYR A 825 32.31 -16.69 9.94
C TYR A 825 33.40 -17.37 10.75
N SER A 826 33.04 -18.47 11.42
CA SER A 826 33.92 -19.25 12.26
C SER A 826 35.08 -19.86 11.44
N GLN A 827 34.86 -20.22 10.18
CA GLN A 827 35.91 -20.74 9.28
C GLN A 827 36.80 -19.63 8.68
N GLY A 828 36.55 -18.35 8.98
CA GLY A 828 37.27 -17.22 8.41
C GLY A 828 36.79 -16.79 7.01
N HIS A 829 35.72 -17.38 6.49
CA HIS A 829 35.13 -17.00 5.21
C HIS A 829 34.21 -15.78 5.36
N HIS A 830 34.81 -14.60 5.60
CA HIS A 830 34.08 -13.36 5.94
C HIS A 830 33.11 -12.87 4.86
N SER A 831 33.46 -12.97 3.58
CA SER A 831 32.57 -12.58 2.47
C SER A 831 31.33 -13.47 2.38
N ALA A 832 31.50 -14.79 2.46
CA ALA A 832 30.39 -15.75 2.47
C ALA A 832 29.53 -15.59 3.73
N ALA A 833 30.14 -15.33 4.89
CA ALA A 833 29.40 -15.05 6.12
C ALA A 833 28.50 -13.82 5.98
N LEU A 834 29.04 -12.71 5.46
CA LEU A 834 28.29 -11.47 5.24
C LEU A 834 27.14 -11.68 4.24
N LYS A 835 27.38 -12.44 3.17
CA LYS A 835 26.34 -12.86 2.21
C LYS A 835 25.18 -13.55 2.94
N HIS A 836 25.46 -14.59 3.72
CA HIS A 836 24.43 -15.35 4.41
C HIS A 836 23.70 -14.52 5.49
N TYR A 837 24.41 -13.65 6.23
CA TYR A 837 23.77 -12.73 7.19
C TYR A 837 22.80 -11.76 6.50
N LEU A 838 23.16 -11.22 5.33
CA LEU A 838 22.26 -10.38 4.54
C LEU A 838 21.06 -11.18 4.02
N THR A 839 21.24 -12.44 3.64
CA THR A 839 20.12 -13.34 3.29
C THR A 839 19.16 -13.51 4.46
N VAL A 840 19.65 -13.70 5.70
CA VAL A 840 18.80 -13.78 6.90
C VAL A 840 17.99 -12.50 7.10
N LEU A 841 18.64 -11.33 6.98
CA LEU A 841 17.95 -10.04 7.09
C LEU A 841 16.88 -9.90 6.01
N LEU A 842 17.20 -10.25 4.77
CA LEU A 842 16.28 -10.17 3.63
C LEU A 842 15.02 -11.02 3.85
N MET A 843 15.19 -12.26 4.33
CA MET A 843 14.11 -13.21 4.57
C MET A 843 13.20 -12.83 5.74
N THR A 844 13.67 -12.01 6.68
CA THR A 844 12.95 -11.66 7.92
C THR A 844 12.30 -10.28 7.87
N THR A 845 12.67 -9.45 6.90
CA THR A 845 12.28 -8.02 6.86
C THR A 845 11.49 -7.62 5.61
N ASP A 846 11.04 -8.60 4.81
CA ASP A 846 10.35 -8.38 3.53
C ASP A 846 11.05 -7.31 2.67
N TYR A 847 12.28 -7.61 2.24
CA TYR A 847 13.11 -6.67 1.47
C TYR A 847 13.49 -5.37 2.23
N PHE A 848 13.81 -5.53 3.52
CA PHE A 848 14.24 -4.44 4.41
C PHE A 848 13.21 -3.33 4.56
N THR A 849 11.93 -3.66 4.38
CA THR A 849 10.81 -2.73 4.58
C THR A 849 10.38 -2.69 6.04
N GLN A 850 10.51 -3.82 6.75
CA GLN A 850 10.17 -3.94 8.17
C GLN A 850 11.42 -4.06 9.05
N PRO A 851 11.35 -3.69 10.34
CA PRO A 851 12.43 -3.98 11.28
C PRO A 851 12.61 -5.49 11.47
N ALA A 852 13.85 -5.94 11.62
CA ALA A 852 14.16 -7.34 11.87
C ALA A 852 13.69 -7.79 13.26
N SER A 853 13.26 -9.05 13.38
CA SER A 853 12.93 -9.64 14.68
C SER A 853 14.18 -9.76 15.56
N ALA A 854 14.14 -9.12 16.74
CA ALA A 854 15.23 -9.14 17.71
C ALA A 854 15.58 -10.55 18.23
N SER A 855 14.67 -11.52 18.11
CA SER A 855 14.92 -12.91 18.51
C SER A 855 15.92 -13.64 17.60
N LEU A 856 15.97 -13.25 16.32
CA LEU A 856 16.82 -13.89 15.32
C LEU A 856 17.97 -13.00 14.89
N VAL A 857 17.78 -11.68 14.86
CA VAL A 857 18.79 -10.69 14.50
C VAL A 857 19.12 -9.88 15.76
N ASP A 858 20.21 -10.29 16.41
CA ASP A 858 20.73 -9.73 17.65
C ASP A 858 21.95 -8.84 17.40
N ASP A 859 22.32 -8.01 18.37
CA ASP A 859 23.50 -7.13 18.28
C ASP A 859 24.79 -7.93 18.01
N LEU A 860 24.86 -9.19 18.46
CA LEU A 860 25.98 -10.08 18.16
C LEU A 860 26.11 -10.36 16.66
N MET A 861 25.00 -10.54 15.93
CA MET A 861 25.01 -10.70 14.49
C MET A 861 25.56 -9.44 13.79
N TYR A 862 25.07 -8.25 14.15
CA TYR A 862 25.59 -7.00 13.60
C TYR A 862 27.08 -6.79 13.92
N LYS A 863 27.52 -7.22 15.11
CA LYS A 863 28.93 -7.17 15.51
C LYS A 863 29.79 -8.10 14.64
N LYS A 864 29.33 -9.32 14.35
CA LYS A 864 30.00 -10.24 13.42
C LYS A 864 30.00 -9.69 11.98
N MET A 865 28.92 -9.05 11.53
CA MET A 865 28.86 -8.40 10.21
C MET A 865 29.85 -7.23 10.11
N SER A 866 29.92 -6.38 11.14
CA SER A 866 30.90 -5.29 11.23
C SER A 866 32.35 -5.82 11.22
N HIS A 867 32.59 -6.92 11.94
CA HIS A 867 33.90 -7.60 11.90
C HIS A 867 34.23 -8.15 10.52
N CYS A 868 33.28 -8.78 9.82
CA CYS A 868 33.47 -9.24 8.44
C CYS A 868 33.86 -8.08 7.52
N CYS A 869 33.15 -6.96 7.60
CA CYS A 869 33.44 -5.77 6.80
C CYS A 869 34.85 -5.23 7.09
N SER A 870 35.24 -5.17 8.37
CA SER A 870 36.58 -4.74 8.77
C SER A 870 37.69 -5.65 8.20
N LYS A 871 37.46 -6.97 8.19
CA LYS A 871 38.39 -7.95 7.60
C LYS A 871 38.48 -7.87 6.08
N LEU A 872 37.41 -7.42 5.43
CA LEU A 872 37.34 -7.16 3.99
C LEU A 872 37.84 -5.75 3.60
N GLN A 873 38.37 -4.97 4.55
CA GLN A 873 38.79 -3.56 4.33
C GLN A 873 37.64 -2.62 3.94
N CYS A 874 36.40 -2.94 4.32
CA CYS A 874 35.20 -2.11 4.16
C CYS A 874 34.84 -1.43 5.49
N HIS A 875 35.63 -0.43 5.89
CA HIS A 875 35.55 0.16 7.24
C HIS A 875 34.37 1.12 7.44
N THR A 876 33.90 1.78 6.39
CA THR A 876 32.69 2.61 6.44
C THR A 876 31.45 1.74 6.62
N GLN A 877 31.35 0.63 5.88
CA GLN A 877 30.31 -0.38 6.05
C GLN A 877 30.34 -0.96 7.47
N ALA A 878 31.53 -1.24 8.01
CA ALA A 878 31.69 -1.73 9.38
C ALA A 878 31.12 -0.74 10.42
N ALA A 879 31.39 0.55 10.27
CA ALA A 879 30.86 1.59 11.13
C ALA A 879 29.33 1.74 10.99
N LEU A 880 28.79 1.63 9.78
CA LEU A 880 27.35 1.67 9.54
C LEU A 880 26.62 0.48 10.18
N PHE A 881 27.24 -0.71 10.24
CA PHE A 881 26.67 -1.84 10.99
C PHE A 881 26.65 -1.61 12.50
N CYS A 882 27.64 -0.90 13.06
CA CYS A 882 27.64 -0.54 14.48
C CYS A 882 26.45 0.36 14.85
N GLN A 883 25.98 1.20 13.93
CA GLN A 883 24.82 2.06 14.14
C GLN A 883 23.48 1.29 14.17
N LEU A 884 23.43 0.06 13.65
CA LEU A 884 22.20 -0.75 13.57
C LEU A 884 21.88 -1.51 14.86
N MET A 885 22.79 -1.50 15.82
CA MET A 885 22.64 -2.12 17.13
C MET A 885 21.67 -1.30 17.99
N GLU A 886 21.04 -1.92 19.00
CA GLU A 886 20.16 -1.19 19.94
C GLU A 886 20.89 -0.05 20.64
N LYS A 887 22.17 -0.29 20.98
CA LYS A 887 23.10 0.73 21.43
C LYS A 887 24.29 0.79 20.46
N PRO A 888 24.48 1.89 19.72
CA PRO A 888 25.59 2.00 18.78
C PRO A 888 26.97 1.79 19.44
N ASP A 889 27.77 0.88 18.89
CA ASP A 889 29.16 0.67 19.34
C ASP A 889 30.10 1.72 18.72
N TYR A 890 30.12 2.90 19.32
CA TYR A 890 30.98 4.02 18.87
C TYR A 890 32.47 3.66 18.91
N SER A 891 32.90 2.81 19.85
CA SER A 891 34.31 2.45 20.01
C SER A 891 34.83 1.69 18.78
N ALA A 892 34.04 0.72 18.30
CA ALA A 892 34.34 -0.03 17.09
C ALA A 892 34.17 0.83 15.84
N ALA A 893 33.11 1.64 15.77
CA ALA A 893 32.83 2.51 14.64
C ALA A 893 33.94 3.56 14.41
N PHE A 894 34.35 4.28 15.45
CA PHE A 894 35.42 5.29 15.34
C PHE A 894 36.77 4.65 15.01
N LYS A 895 37.05 3.46 15.53
CA LYS A 895 38.25 2.72 15.18
C LYS A 895 38.26 2.34 13.70
N ALA A 896 37.15 1.82 13.17
CA ALA A 896 37.01 1.48 11.76
C ALA A 896 37.16 2.73 10.86
N LEU A 897 36.41 3.80 11.14
CA LEU A 897 36.47 5.04 10.35
C LEU A 897 37.85 5.71 10.36
N ASN A 898 38.65 5.51 11.42
CA ASN A 898 39.99 6.06 11.52
C ASN A 898 41.02 5.36 10.61
N GLU A 899 40.69 4.18 10.06
CA GLU A 899 41.50 3.50 9.04
C GLU A 899 41.57 4.34 7.75
N ARG A 900 42.71 4.26 7.04
CA ARG A 900 42.93 5.01 5.79
C ARG A 900 42.73 4.17 4.53
N GLN A 901 42.92 2.85 4.63
CA GLN A 901 42.77 1.94 3.51
C GLN A 901 41.37 1.36 3.52
N CYS A 902 40.48 1.90 2.70
CA CYS A 902 39.08 1.50 2.66
C CYS A 902 38.65 1.17 1.23
N GLN A 903 37.89 0.08 1.04
CA GLN A 903 37.48 -0.46 -0.25
C GLN A 903 35.96 -0.37 -0.49
N ASP A 904 35.25 0.52 0.22
CA ASP A 904 33.78 0.58 0.22
C ASP A 904 33.17 1.93 -0.21
N SER A 905 33.93 2.73 -0.98
CA SER A 905 33.47 4.02 -1.53
C SER A 905 33.10 5.08 -0.47
N CYS A 906 33.54 4.93 0.78
CA CYS A 906 33.57 5.92 1.87
C CYS A 906 32.42 6.94 1.87
N ASP A 907 32.66 8.13 1.32
CA ASP A 907 31.78 9.29 1.37
C ASP A 907 30.44 9.11 0.63
N SER A 908 30.37 8.13 -0.27
CA SER A 908 29.13 7.72 -0.94
C SER A 908 28.12 7.08 0.02
N LEU A 909 28.58 6.57 1.17
CA LEU A 909 27.74 5.90 2.16
C LEU A 909 27.24 6.83 3.27
N TYR A 910 27.61 8.12 3.28
CA TYR A 910 27.23 9.08 4.33
C TYR A 910 25.73 9.39 4.33
N GLU A 911 25.06 9.25 3.19
CA GLU A 911 23.60 9.34 3.08
C GLU A 911 22.86 8.25 3.88
N HIS A 912 23.58 7.22 4.32
CA HIS A 912 23.03 6.11 5.09
C HIS A 912 23.31 6.21 6.58
N VAL A 913 24.11 7.20 7.02
CA VAL A 913 24.31 7.49 8.43
C VAL A 913 23.07 8.21 8.94
N PHE A 914 22.43 7.69 9.98
CA PHE A 914 21.33 8.37 10.67
C PHE A 914 21.68 8.78 12.10
N ASP A 915 22.86 8.37 12.59
CA ASP A 915 23.37 8.78 13.90
C ASP A 915 24.16 10.09 13.80
N ALA A 916 23.75 11.09 14.57
CA ALA A 916 24.37 12.42 14.55
C ALA A 916 25.81 12.42 15.09
N THR A 917 26.11 11.57 16.08
CA THR A 917 27.45 11.43 16.67
C THR A 917 28.45 10.89 15.66
N LEU A 918 28.04 9.91 14.83
CA LEU A 918 28.85 9.40 13.74
C LEU A 918 29.13 10.48 12.69
N LEU A 919 28.14 11.30 12.32
CA LEU A 919 28.33 12.41 11.38
C LEU A 919 29.27 13.49 11.94
N GLU A 920 29.12 13.86 13.21
CA GLU A 920 30.03 14.81 13.88
C GLU A 920 31.47 14.29 13.88
N PHE A 921 31.66 13.00 14.20
CA PHE A 921 32.97 12.37 14.16
C PHE A 921 33.57 12.39 12.75
N LEU A 922 32.77 12.10 11.70
CA LEU A 922 33.21 12.17 10.30
C LEU A 922 33.63 13.59 9.91
N VAL A 923 32.87 14.62 10.32
CA VAL A 923 33.22 16.02 10.07
C VAL A 923 34.56 16.37 10.75
N HIS A 924 34.74 15.97 12.01
CA HIS A 924 35.98 16.17 12.74
C HIS A 924 37.16 15.44 12.09
N LEU A 925 36.97 14.17 11.71
CA LEU A 925 37.97 13.33 11.07
C LEU A 925 38.46 13.93 9.76
N HIS A 926 37.54 14.33 8.87
CA HIS A 926 37.87 14.94 7.58
C HIS A 926 38.52 16.32 7.75
N THR A 927 38.09 17.10 8.75
CA THR A 927 38.74 18.38 9.08
C THR A 927 40.19 18.17 9.49
N ARG A 928 40.46 17.18 10.35
CA ARG A 928 41.82 16.82 10.78
C ARG A 928 42.69 16.28 9.63
N ARG A 929 42.08 15.60 8.66
CA ARG A 929 42.78 15.04 7.48
C ARG A 929 42.94 16.04 6.33
N GLY A 930 42.25 17.17 6.35
CA GLY A 930 42.26 18.16 5.26
C GLY A 930 41.38 17.78 4.06
N GLU A 931 40.43 16.86 4.23
CA GLU A 931 39.56 16.31 3.18
C GLU A 931 38.29 17.17 3.02
N LEU A 932 38.39 18.27 2.27
CA LEU A 932 37.34 19.30 2.19
C LEU A 932 36.01 18.81 1.58
N GLU A 933 36.05 18.01 0.51
CA GLU A 933 34.84 17.54 -0.18
C GLU A 933 34.03 16.57 0.68
N SER A 934 34.70 15.56 1.27
CA SER A 934 34.05 14.59 2.17
C SER A 934 33.53 15.27 3.45
N ARG A 935 34.23 16.28 3.96
CA ARG A 935 33.72 17.13 5.05
C ARG A 935 32.44 17.85 4.67
N GLN A 936 32.39 18.47 3.49
CA GLN A 936 31.19 19.17 3.01
C GLN A 936 30.00 18.21 2.84
N LYS A 937 30.23 16.99 2.32
CA LYS A 937 29.20 15.95 2.24
C LYS A 937 28.67 15.56 3.62
N ALA A 938 29.55 15.31 4.60
CA ALA A 938 29.13 14.98 5.96
C ALA A 938 28.35 16.13 6.63
N LEU A 939 28.79 17.38 6.45
CA LEU A 939 28.08 18.58 6.92
C LEU A 939 26.71 18.72 6.26
N HIS A 940 26.61 18.46 4.96
CA HIS A 940 25.34 18.48 4.24
C HIS A 940 24.37 17.44 4.80
N CYS A 941 24.83 16.20 5.00
CA CYS A 941 24.01 15.14 5.61
C CYS A 941 23.54 15.52 7.01
N MET A 942 24.43 16.09 7.85
CA MET A 942 24.08 16.55 9.20
C MET A 942 23.08 17.72 9.21
N GLY A 943 23.09 18.56 8.16
CA GLY A 943 22.15 19.66 7.99
C GLY A 943 20.77 19.27 7.45
N LEU A 944 20.52 17.99 7.18
CA LEU A 944 19.20 17.52 6.72
C LEU A 944 18.17 17.57 7.86
N LEU A 945 17.00 18.15 7.56
CA LEU A 945 15.94 18.37 8.56
C LEU A 945 15.46 17.07 9.22
N GLU A 946 15.52 15.95 8.53
CA GLU A 946 15.12 14.63 9.05
C GLU A 946 16.04 14.09 10.15
N LEU A 947 17.30 14.50 10.19
CA LEU A 947 18.30 14.08 11.18
C LEU A 947 18.43 15.05 12.37
N ASN A 948 17.52 16.03 12.47
CA ASN A 948 17.55 16.96 13.59
C ASN A 948 17.25 16.22 14.91
N ALA A 949 18.19 16.30 15.85
CA ALA A 949 18.07 15.69 17.17
C ALA A 949 16.88 16.24 17.98
N SER A 950 16.36 17.43 17.63
CA SER A 950 15.17 18.02 18.24
C SER A 950 13.84 17.56 17.61
N ASN A 951 13.86 16.71 16.58
CA ASN A 951 12.64 16.13 16.02
C ASN A 951 11.97 15.16 17.01
N ASN A 952 10.66 14.98 16.84
CA ASN A 952 9.92 13.94 17.55
C ASN A 952 10.48 12.53 17.23
N GLU A 953 10.40 11.62 18.20
CA GLU A 953 10.92 10.25 18.06
C GLU A 953 10.36 9.50 16.85
N GLU A 954 9.11 9.77 16.44
CA GLU A 954 8.50 9.16 15.27
C GLU A 954 9.25 9.50 13.97
N ILE A 955 9.62 10.78 13.81
CA ILE A 955 10.37 11.25 12.64
C ILE A 955 11.78 10.66 12.65
N GLN A 956 12.44 10.64 13.83
CA GLN A 956 13.78 10.07 13.97
C GLN A 956 13.79 8.57 13.66
N ARG A 957 12.78 7.83 14.15
CA ARG A 957 12.63 6.39 13.90
C ARG A 957 12.37 6.11 12.42
N GLU A 958 11.53 6.90 11.77
CA GLU A 958 11.24 6.71 10.35
C GLU A 958 12.45 7.07 9.47
N ALA A 959 13.14 8.17 9.75
CA ALA A 959 14.37 8.54 9.07
C ALA A 959 15.45 7.44 9.21
N ALA A 960 15.63 6.90 10.42
CA ALA A 960 16.52 5.77 10.67
C ALA A 960 16.10 4.50 9.91
N ASN A 961 14.80 4.16 9.90
CA ASN A 961 14.27 3.00 9.18
C ASN A 961 14.50 3.10 7.68
N VAL A 962 14.22 4.24 7.06
CA VAL A 962 14.42 4.48 5.62
C VAL A 962 15.90 4.38 5.25
N ARG A 963 16.78 5.02 6.03
CA ARG A 963 18.23 5.00 5.78
C ARG A 963 18.82 3.61 6.00
N ARG A 964 18.42 2.90 7.06
CA ARG A 964 18.75 1.49 7.29
C ARG A 964 18.31 0.62 6.11
N GLY A 965 17.07 0.75 5.66
CA GLY A 965 16.54 -0.04 4.54
C GLY A 965 17.31 0.22 3.24
N ARG A 966 17.67 1.48 2.95
CA ARG A 966 18.52 1.84 1.80
C ARG A 966 19.92 1.22 1.92
N PHE A 967 20.56 1.35 3.08
CA PHE A 967 21.88 0.75 3.33
C PHE A 967 21.88 -0.76 3.12
N LEU A 968 20.94 -1.47 3.73
CA LEU A 968 20.86 -2.92 3.61
C LEU A 968 20.56 -3.38 2.18
N ARG A 969 19.82 -2.61 1.38
CA ARG A 969 19.62 -2.88 -0.06
C ARG A 969 20.90 -2.67 -0.86
N VAL A 970 21.71 -1.66 -0.54
CA VAL A 970 23.02 -1.44 -1.16
C VAL A 970 23.94 -2.63 -0.84
N MET A 971 23.99 -3.04 0.44
CA MET A 971 24.75 -4.21 0.86
C MET A 971 24.26 -5.49 0.17
N ALA A 972 22.95 -5.70 0.07
CA ALA A 972 22.39 -6.85 -0.63
C ALA A 972 22.81 -6.87 -2.10
N ARG A 973 22.75 -5.75 -2.82
CA ARG A 973 23.20 -5.66 -4.22
C ARG A 973 24.69 -5.94 -4.40
N GLN A 974 25.51 -5.68 -3.39
CA GLN A 974 26.95 -5.91 -3.46
C GLN A 974 27.32 -7.38 -3.22
N TYR A 975 26.60 -8.11 -2.36
CA TYR A 975 27.01 -9.43 -1.87
C TYR A 975 26.07 -10.59 -2.23
N LEU A 976 24.78 -10.34 -2.50
CA LEU A 976 23.78 -11.35 -2.91
C LEU A 976 23.70 -11.43 -4.43
#